data_AF-A0AA39CQ82-F1
#
_entry.id   AF-A0AA39CQ82-F1
#
_cell.length_a   1.000
_cell.length_b   1.000
_cell.length_c   1.000
_cell.angle_alpha   90.00
_cell.angle_beta   90.00
_cell.angle_gamma   90.00
#
_symmetry.space_group_name_H-M   'P 1'
#
loop_
_entity.id
_entity.type
_entity.pdbx_description
1 polymer ?
#
loop_
_entity_poly.entity_id
_entity_poly.type
_entity_poly.pdbx_seq_one_letter_code
_entity_poly.pdbx_strand_id
1 'polypeptide(L)'
;MGSRPAAGTTRTGSIHPFPAFVAHRLFARRAVLCSAHPFHQGAAVIASFSLIIRHLLAWAAALFVAGMVWSGIFSGMRDGPGWVFGLLVMFLMISALGSAITHVRRVWLVAGRLDGATLSGRQRRQIELPMDAGQAFAVVEAAVGELPRVEEVESSAGSLQVRAYVRRVDLWNGRQPSRWNLPARLAIKRNSVLATVTPGQGTSTVTLLFEPDAGWWADLLALDEGSNYENAESVTRAISRRVADQRRDEQAAAEQTQVEKELSVARLNLLHAQVEPHFLYNSLANAQVLTRTDPARADQMLGHLIQYLRSSLPQVDESVSTLGVELERTRAYLEILRIRMGARLAVEVQVPTELHEVKLPAMALQTLVENAIKHGLEPKPGGGTIWILARGFDDHVTVTVADDGLGFGQGTSGTGIGLKNLRERLRLTCGEQAGVAIVANFPSGVAATMTLPQSAKEPPLIAEDEELLRHSLVEQLGRLWPELKLVAECEDGASALEQLAEKQPDIAFLDIRMPGISGIEVARSLAELSPRTQVVFVTAYDQYAIDAFEQGAMDYLLKPVSDERLLATRDRILSRLPSTRQDDAVLERLLQRLGAGPVANDRPPLAWITASNGRDTQLIMLDDVIYFRADNKYTTVVTAAGESLLRTPLRELLEVLDPLHFRQVHRSTIVNMKAVAAVSRDDTGRGVLRLRQRAETLVVSQPFMSLFRGM
;
A
#
# COMPACT_ATOMS: atom_id res chain seq x y z
N MET A 1 71.89 32.03 18.35
CA MET A 1 72.88 31.69 17.30
C MET A 1 72.14 30.92 16.20
N GLY A 2 72.16 31.42 14.95
CA GLY A 2 71.62 30.77 13.74
C GLY A 2 70.10 30.47 13.72
N SER A 3 69.39 30.43 12.59
CA SER A 3 69.63 30.99 11.23
C SER A 3 68.32 30.86 10.42
N ARG A 4 67.93 31.90 9.65
CA ARG A 4 66.93 31.83 8.55
C ARG A 4 67.52 31.01 7.36
N PRO A 5 66.77 30.51 6.34
CA PRO A 5 65.55 31.03 5.67
C PRO A 5 64.34 30.06 5.82
N ALA A 6 63.28 29.93 4.99
CA ALA A 6 62.93 30.44 3.64
C ALA A 6 61.39 30.62 3.43
N ALA A 7 60.93 30.65 2.17
CA ALA A 7 59.51 30.77 1.75
C ALA A 7 59.07 29.62 0.82
N GLY A 8 57.75 29.45 0.60
CA GLY A 8 57.23 28.90 -0.68
C GLY A 8 56.15 27.80 -0.65
N THR A 9 54.88 28.21 -0.79
CA THR A 9 53.81 27.61 -1.65
C THR A 9 53.56 26.08 -1.73
N THR A 10 52.34 25.64 -1.40
CA THR A 10 51.33 24.93 -2.26
C THR A 10 50.12 24.46 -1.41
N ARG A 11 48.85 24.69 -1.82
CA ARG A 11 47.90 23.73 -2.47
C ARG A 11 47.92 22.31 -1.86
N THR A 12 46.81 21.64 -1.48
CA THR A 12 45.38 21.78 -1.85
C THR A 12 44.50 20.98 -0.86
N GLY A 13 43.19 21.26 -0.76
CA GLY A 13 42.23 20.36 -0.07
C GLY A 13 41.37 21.01 1.03
N SER A 14 40.74 22.15 0.76
CA SER A 14 39.92 22.87 1.75
C SER A 14 38.58 22.18 2.03
N ILE A 15 38.38 21.84 3.29
CA ILE A 15 37.08 21.53 3.89
C ILE A 15 36.14 22.73 3.68
N HIS A 16 34.96 22.51 3.12
CA HIS A 16 33.88 23.49 3.10
C HIS A 16 32.82 23.13 4.16
N PRO A 17 32.58 24.00 5.16
CA PRO A 17 31.36 23.93 5.96
C PRO A 17 30.17 24.52 5.19
N PHE A 18 28.96 24.15 5.60
CA PHE A 18 27.68 24.68 5.14
C PHE A 18 27.64 26.22 5.06
N PRO A 19 27.13 26.81 3.96
CA PRO A 19 26.55 28.15 3.96
C PRO A 19 25.05 28.08 4.26
N ALA A 20 24.56 29.04 5.04
CA ALA A 20 23.18 29.10 5.51
C ALA A 20 22.23 29.89 4.57
N PHE A 21 20.97 29.48 4.53
CA PHE A 21 19.77 30.34 4.53
C PHE A 21 19.79 31.67 3.72
N VAL A 22 19.67 31.59 2.38
CA VAL A 22 19.19 32.67 1.48
C VAL A 22 18.53 32.01 0.26
N ALA A 23 17.31 32.30 -0.21
CA ALA A 23 16.27 33.22 0.26
C ALA A 23 14.85 32.62 0.08
N HIS A 24 14.08 32.56 1.17
CA HIS A 24 12.64 32.28 1.13
C HIS A 24 11.88 33.62 1.23
N ARG A 25 11.44 34.19 0.09
CA ARG A 25 10.39 35.23 -0.05
C ARG A 25 10.37 35.77 -1.48
N LEU A 26 9.39 35.34 -2.29
CA LEU A 26 8.86 36.15 -3.43
C LEU A 26 7.57 35.57 -4.06
N PHE A 27 6.70 34.96 -3.25
CA PHE A 27 5.29 34.74 -3.60
C PHE A 27 4.40 35.18 -2.43
N ALA A 28 3.20 35.69 -2.75
CA ALA A 28 2.20 36.24 -1.84
C ALA A 28 2.58 37.53 -1.04
N ARG A 29 2.42 38.70 -1.69
CA ARG A 29 1.57 39.84 -1.21
C ARG A 29 1.77 41.10 -2.07
N ARG A 30 0.89 41.34 -3.05
CA ARG A 30 0.53 42.69 -3.50
C ARG A 30 -0.78 42.74 -4.30
N ALA A 31 -1.87 42.48 -3.58
CA ALA A 31 -3.14 43.14 -3.90
C ALA A 31 -3.30 44.36 -2.97
N VAL A 32 -4.09 45.34 -3.41
CA VAL A 32 -4.53 46.55 -2.66
C VAL A 32 -3.60 47.78 -2.69
N LEU A 33 -4.01 48.73 -3.54
CA LEU A 33 -3.85 50.21 -3.50
C LEU A 33 -2.50 50.89 -3.83
N CYS A 34 -2.65 52.10 -4.42
CA CYS A 34 -1.67 53.01 -5.02
C CYS A 34 -0.95 52.50 -6.30
N SER A 35 -0.92 53.22 -7.42
CA SER A 35 -1.48 54.55 -7.77
C SER A 35 -1.71 54.66 -9.28
N ALA A 36 -2.75 55.37 -9.72
CA ALA A 36 -3.03 55.57 -11.14
C ALA A 36 -2.04 56.57 -11.77
N HIS A 37 -1.16 56.11 -12.68
CA HIS A 37 -0.37 56.98 -13.53
C HIS A 37 -1.17 57.39 -14.79
N PRO A 38 -1.25 58.69 -15.13
CA PRO A 38 -2.09 59.17 -16.24
C PRO A 38 -1.61 58.76 -17.64
N PHE A 39 -0.35 58.32 -17.81
CA PHE A 39 0.21 57.96 -19.12
C PHE A 39 -0.44 56.74 -19.78
N HIS A 40 -0.92 55.75 -19.01
CA HIS A 40 -1.56 54.56 -19.60
C HIS A 40 -2.95 54.84 -20.20
N GLN A 41 -3.67 55.87 -19.72
CA GLN A 41 -4.97 56.24 -20.29
C GLN A 41 -4.82 56.80 -21.71
N GLY A 42 -3.77 57.58 -21.98
CA GLY A 42 -3.49 58.11 -23.32
C GLY A 42 -3.27 57.00 -24.35
N ALA A 43 -2.43 56.01 -24.05
CA ALA A 43 -2.18 54.88 -24.94
C ALA A 43 -3.45 54.03 -25.19
N ALA A 44 -4.24 53.77 -24.15
CA ALA A 44 -5.50 53.05 -24.25
C ALA A 44 -6.55 53.75 -25.13
N VAL A 45 -6.67 55.08 -24.97
CA VAL A 45 -7.55 55.91 -25.81
C VAL A 45 -7.08 55.90 -27.26
N ILE A 46 -5.77 56.09 -27.52
CA ILE A 46 -5.20 56.09 -28.87
C ILE A 46 -5.40 54.73 -29.56
N ALA A 47 -5.13 53.61 -28.87
CA ALA A 47 -5.30 52.27 -29.43
C ALA A 47 -6.78 51.96 -29.77
N SER A 48 -7.69 52.29 -28.86
CA SER A 48 -9.14 52.10 -29.05
C SER A 48 -9.68 52.97 -30.19
N PHE A 49 -9.29 54.24 -30.23
CA PHE A 49 -9.71 55.20 -31.25
C PHE A 49 -9.16 54.84 -32.63
N SER A 50 -7.89 54.39 -32.71
CA SER A 50 -7.27 53.90 -33.94
C SER A 50 -7.99 52.66 -34.49
N LEU A 51 -8.37 51.70 -33.63
CA LEU A 51 -9.15 50.53 -34.03
C LEU A 51 -10.53 50.92 -34.56
N ILE A 52 -11.26 51.79 -33.85
CA ILE A 52 -12.59 52.26 -34.25
C ILE A 52 -12.51 52.97 -35.61
N ILE A 53 -11.58 53.92 -35.78
CA ILE A 53 -11.38 54.63 -37.06
C ILE A 53 -11.06 53.66 -38.20
N ARG A 54 -10.12 52.73 -37.99
CA ARG A 54 -9.73 51.76 -39.03
C ARG A 54 -10.91 50.88 -39.46
N HIS A 55 -11.74 50.45 -38.51
CA HIS A 55 -12.94 49.65 -38.77
C HIS A 55 -14.00 50.45 -39.55
N LEU A 56 -14.27 51.70 -39.15
CA LEU A 56 -15.22 52.59 -39.83
C LEU A 56 -14.74 52.97 -41.24
N LEU A 57 -13.44 53.22 -41.44
CA LEU A 57 -12.88 53.49 -42.78
C LEU A 57 -13.00 52.28 -43.70
N ALA A 58 -12.80 51.07 -43.18
CA ALA A 58 -12.97 49.84 -43.95
C ALA A 58 -14.43 49.63 -44.37
N TRP A 59 -15.38 49.83 -43.46
CA TRP A 59 -16.81 49.79 -43.78
C TRP A 59 -17.21 50.90 -44.76
N ALA A 60 -16.71 52.13 -44.60
CA ALA A 60 -16.95 53.22 -45.54
C ALA A 60 -16.41 52.91 -46.95
N ALA A 61 -15.22 52.32 -47.07
CA ALA A 61 -14.66 51.91 -48.36
C ALA A 61 -15.47 50.77 -49.01
N ALA A 62 -15.89 49.77 -48.24
CA ALA A 62 -16.75 48.69 -48.73
C ALA A 62 -18.12 49.21 -49.20
N LEU A 63 -18.72 50.13 -48.44
CA LEU A 63 -20.00 50.77 -48.76
C LEU A 63 -19.89 51.73 -49.96
N PHE A 64 -18.74 52.39 -50.15
CA PHE A 64 -18.47 53.20 -51.34
C PHE A 64 -18.43 52.35 -52.62
N VAL A 65 -17.75 51.19 -52.59
CA VAL A 65 -17.77 50.23 -53.70
C VAL A 65 -19.17 49.69 -53.96
N ALA A 66 -19.91 49.33 -52.90
CA ALA A 66 -21.31 48.92 -53.02
C ALA A 66 -22.20 50.04 -53.62
N GLY A 67 -21.92 51.30 -53.29
CA GLY A 67 -22.62 52.47 -53.83
C GLY A 67 -22.37 52.70 -55.32
N MET A 68 -21.14 52.48 -55.80
CA MET A 68 -20.84 52.51 -57.24
C MET A 68 -21.61 51.41 -57.99
N VAL A 69 -21.67 50.20 -57.44
CA VAL A 69 -22.46 49.09 -58.01
C VAL A 69 -23.96 49.41 -58.01
N TRP A 70 -24.50 49.92 -56.90
CA TRP A 70 -25.90 50.33 -56.78
C TRP A 70 -26.26 51.43 -57.78
N SER A 71 -25.42 52.46 -57.90
CA SER A 71 -25.57 53.55 -58.87
C SER A 71 -25.58 53.04 -60.31
N GLY A 72 -24.69 52.09 -60.65
CA GLY A 72 -24.68 51.44 -61.96
C GLY A 72 -25.98 50.71 -62.28
N ILE A 73 -26.50 49.92 -61.34
CA ILE A 73 -27.74 49.11 -61.50
C ILE A 73 -28.97 50.00 -61.70
N PHE A 74 -29.08 51.12 -60.98
CA PHE A 74 -30.26 51.99 -61.01
C PHE A 74 -30.10 53.25 -61.90
N SER A 75 -29.01 53.34 -62.66
CA SER A 75 -28.64 54.50 -63.48
C SER A 75 -29.69 54.96 -64.51
N GLY A 76 -30.56 54.06 -64.98
CA GLY A 76 -31.64 54.37 -65.93
C GLY A 76 -32.96 54.85 -65.32
N MET A 77 -33.07 54.95 -63.99
CA MET A 77 -34.33 55.26 -63.30
C MET A 77 -34.36 56.72 -62.84
N ARG A 78 -35.35 57.49 -63.33
CA ARG A 78 -35.42 58.96 -63.13
C ARG A 78 -35.52 59.36 -61.64
N ASP A 79 -36.22 58.53 -60.85
CA ASP A 79 -36.33 58.61 -59.39
C ASP A 79 -35.83 57.30 -58.76
N GLY A 80 -34.55 56.98 -58.94
CA GLY A 80 -33.95 55.77 -58.37
C GLY A 80 -34.01 55.73 -56.82
N PRO A 81 -34.05 54.55 -56.19
CA PRO A 81 -34.20 54.38 -54.73
C PRO A 81 -32.93 54.69 -53.93
N GLY A 82 -32.19 55.75 -54.28
CA GLY A 82 -30.93 56.13 -53.63
C GLY A 82 -31.07 56.46 -52.14
N TRP A 83 -32.24 56.94 -51.70
CA TRP A 83 -32.54 57.15 -50.29
C TRP A 83 -32.57 55.85 -49.48
N VAL A 84 -33.01 54.74 -50.08
CA VAL A 84 -33.01 53.40 -49.45
C VAL A 84 -31.56 52.94 -49.23
N PHE A 85 -30.69 53.15 -50.22
CA PHE A 85 -29.26 52.89 -50.09
C PHE A 85 -28.60 53.77 -49.03
N GLY A 86 -28.94 55.06 -48.96
CA GLY A 86 -28.47 55.97 -47.92
C GLY A 86 -28.85 55.52 -46.50
N LEU A 87 -30.10 55.10 -46.29
CA LEU A 87 -30.55 54.54 -45.01
C LEU A 87 -29.83 53.23 -44.68
N LEU A 88 -29.60 52.35 -45.66
CA LEU A 88 -28.85 51.11 -45.49
C LEU A 88 -27.39 51.37 -45.09
N VAL A 89 -26.72 52.31 -45.76
CA VAL A 89 -25.35 52.77 -45.43
C VAL A 89 -25.30 53.31 -44.00
N MET A 90 -26.25 54.17 -43.62
CA MET A 90 -26.34 54.72 -42.26
C MET A 90 -26.53 53.61 -41.22
N PHE A 91 -27.44 52.66 -41.45
CA PHE A 91 -27.67 51.52 -40.55
C PHE A 91 -26.42 50.62 -40.39
N LEU A 92 -25.72 50.34 -41.49
CA LEU A 92 -24.50 49.52 -41.46
C LEU A 92 -23.34 50.25 -40.77
N MET A 93 -23.18 51.56 -40.97
CA MET A 93 -22.16 52.35 -40.25
C MET A 93 -22.45 52.47 -38.75
N ILE A 94 -23.71 52.64 -38.35
CA ILE A 94 -24.12 52.59 -36.93
C ILE A 94 -23.84 51.21 -36.32
N SER A 95 -24.13 50.14 -37.07
CA SER A 95 -23.86 48.76 -36.64
C SER A 95 -22.36 48.47 -36.50
N ALA A 96 -21.53 48.96 -37.43
CA ALA A 96 -20.07 48.85 -37.37
C ALA A 96 -19.48 49.61 -36.17
N LEU A 97 -19.97 50.84 -35.89
CA LEU A 97 -19.60 51.59 -34.70
C LEU A 97 -19.99 50.83 -33.41
N GLY A 98 -21.21 50.28 -33.37
CA GLY A 98 -21.70 49.47 -32.24
C GLY A 98 -20.86 48.21 -32.00
N SER A 99 -20.45 47.52 -33.08
CA SER A 99 -19.54 46.37 -33.02
C SER A 99 -18.17 46.74 -32.46
N ALA A 100 -17.56 47.83 -32.96
CA ALA A 100 -16.26 48.29 -32.46
C ALA A 100 -16.30 48.70 -30.98
N ILE A 101 -17.34 49.41 -30.55
CA ILE A 101 -17.55 49.76 -29.13
C ILE A 101 -17.76 48.49 -28.29
N THR A 102 -18.52 47.51 -28.79
CA THR A 102 -18.78 46.25 -28.09
C THR A 102 -17.51 45.41 -27.92
N HIS A 103 -16.68 45.31 -28.96
CA HIS A 103 -15.37 44.65 -28.90
C HIS A 103 -14.46 45.33 -27.87
N VAL A 104 -14.26 46.65 -27.95
CA VAL A 104 -13.42 47.40 -26.99
C VAL A 104 -13.94 47.22 -25.55
N ARG A 105 -15.26 47.27 -25.34
CA ARG A 105 -15.88 47.08 -24.02
C ARG A 105 -15.69 45.66 -23.49
N ARG A 106 -15.88 44.61 -24.31
CA ARG A 106 -15.69 43.22 -23.84
C ARG A 106 -14.22 42.92 -23.56
N VAL A 107 -13.30 43.36 -24.43
CA VAL A 107 -11.85 43.25 -24.19
C VAL A 107 -11.46 43.97 -22.90
N TRP A 108 -11.94 45.20 -22.66
CA TRP A 108 -11.65 45.93 -21.42
C TRP A 108 -12.14 45.19 -20.17
N LEU A 109 -13.35 44.63 -20.20
CA LEU A 109 -13.92 43.86 -19.08
C LEU A 109 -13.12 42.59 -18.74
N VAL A 110 -12.50 41.93 -19.73
CA VAL A 110 -11.71 40.70 -19.52
C VAL A 110 -10.24 41.01 -19.23
N ALA A 111 -9.65 42.03 -19.86
CA ALA A 111 -8.22 42.35 -19.80
C ALA A 111 -7.85 43.36 -18.70
N GLY A 112 -8.76 44.24 -18.29
CA GLY A 112 -8.50 45.37 -17.38
C GLY A 112 -7.60 46.49 -17.95
N ARG A 113 -6.96 46.25 -19.10
CA ARG A 113 -6.12 47.20 -19.86
C ARG A 113 -6.44 47.12 -21.36
N LEU A 114 -6.18 48.20 -22.08
CA LEU A 114 -6.40 48.30 -23.52
C LEU A 114 -5.09 48.73 -24.18
N ASP A 115 -4.45 47.79 -24.86
CA ASP A 115 -3.28 48.01 -25.71
C ASP A 115 -3.56 47.43 -27.12
N GLY A 116 -2.77 47.80 -28.13
CA GLY A 116 -2.95 47.27 -29.49
C GLY A 116 -2.87 45.74 -29.59
N ALA A 117 -2.15 45.08 -28.66
CA ALA A 117 -2.07 43.63 -28.57
C ALA A 117 -3.33 42.97 -27.97
N THR A 118 -3.96 43.57 -26.95
CA THR A 118 -5.20 43.04 -26.35
C THR A 118 -6.41 43.23 -27.27
N LEU A 119 -6.39 44.28 -28.10
CA LEU A 119 -7.41 44.63 -29.08
C LEU A 119 -7.24 43.91 -30.45
N SER A 120 -6.28 42.99 -30.56
CA SER A 120 -6.08 42.19 -31.77
C SER A 120 -7.06 41.02 -31.83
N GLY A 121 -7.77 40.85 -32.96
CA GLY A 121 -8.60 39.67 -33.23
C GLY A 121 -7.79 38.36 -33.36
N ARG A 122 -6.46 38.48 -33.53
CA ARG A 122 -5.50 37.37 -33.48
C ARG A 122 -4.66 37.45 -32.21
N GLN A 123 -4.64 36.38 -31.41
CA GLN A 123 -3.91 36.32 -30.15
C GLN A 123 -2.81 35.26 -30.21
N ARG A 124 -1.61 35.60 -29.75
CA ARG A 124 -0.49 34.66 -29.59
C ARG A 124 -0.02 34.68 -28.14
N ARG A 125 0.12 33.49 -27.53
CA ARG A 125 0.71 33.31 -26.21
C ARG A 125 1.87 32.30 -26.30
N GLN A 126 2.86 32.48 -25.45
CA GLN A 126 3.98 31.55 -25.30
C GLN A 126 4.14 31.26 -23.81
N ILE A 127 4.21 29.99 -23.45
CA ILE A 127 4.25 29.51 -22.06
C ILE A 127 5.40 28.50 -21.96
N GLU A 128 6.28 28.68 -20.99
CA GLU A 128 7.35 27.72 -20.67
C GLU A 128 6.86 26.76 -19.59
N LEU A 129 6.87 25.46 -19.89
CA LEU A 129 6.45 24.40 -18.99
C LEU A 129 7.68 23.60 -18.52
N PRO A 130 7.96 23.50 -17.21
CA PRO A 130 9.11 22.79 -16.67
C PRO A 130 8.84 21.29 -16.56
N MET A 131 8.62 20.66 -17.71
CA MET A 131 8.31 19.24 -17.90
C MET A 131 8.71 18.82 -19.33
N ASP A 132 8.76 17.51 -19.59
CA ASP A 132 9.03 17.00 -20.95
C ASP A 132 7.87 17.32 -21.92
N ALA A 133 8.16 17.16 -23.22
CA ALA A 133 7.24 17.56 -24.26
C ALA A 133 5.98 16.69 -24.36
N GLY A 134 6.03 15.43 -23.90
CA GLY A 134 4.87 14.54 -23.84
C GLY A 134 3.91 14.94 -22.72
N GLN A 135 4.43 15.19 -21.52
CA GLN A 135 3.63 15.74 -20.41
C GLN A 135 3.06 17.13 -20.75
N ALA A 136 3.89 18.02 -21.31
CA ALA A 136 3.45 19.34 -21.75
C ALA A 136 2.34 19.26 -22.81
N PHE A 137 2.46 18.32 -23.77
CA PHE A 137 1.42 18.06 -24.77
C PHE A 137 0.12 17.60 -24.13
N ALA A 138 0.14 16.63 -23.21
CA ALA A 138 -1.07 16.13 -22.54
C ALA A 138 -1.78 17.23 -21.71
N VAL A 139 -1.03 18.08 -21.02
CA VAL A 139 -1.58 19.23 -20.27
C VAL A 139 -2.25 20.24 -21.21
N VAL A 140 -1.64 20.50 -22.37
CA VAL A 140 -2.15 21.44 -23.39
C VAL A 140 -3.36 20.88 -24.13
N GLU A 141 -3.32 19.61 -24.52
CA GLU A 141 -4.43 18.89 -25.16
C GLU A 141 -5.68 18.92 -24.28
N ALA A 142 -5.55 18.56 -23.00
CA ALA A 142 -6.64 18.63 -22.04
C ALA A 142 -7.16 20.08 -21.86
N ALA A 143 -6.27 21.06 -21.70
CA ALA A 143 -6.66 22.46 -21.52
C ALA A 143 -7.33 23.10 -22.76
N VAL A 144 -7.01 22.62 -23.97
CA VAL A 144 -7.68 23.04 -25.21
C VAL A 144 -9.01 22.30 -25.39
N GLY A 145 -9.08 21.01 -25.06
CA GLY A 145 -10.32 20.22 -25.11
C GLY A 145 -11.39 20.66 -24.12
N GLU A 146 -11.00 21.21 -22.97
CA GLU A 146 -11.91 21.76 -21.94
C GLU A 146 -12.44 23.17 -22.27
N LEU A 147 -12.07 23.78 -23.40
CA LEU A 147 -12.60 25.08 -23.78
C LEU A 147 -14.12 25.03 -24.01
N PRO A 148 -14.89 26.00 -23.50
CA PRO A 148 -16.32 26.07 -23.76
C PRO A 148 -16.57 26.31 -25.25
N ARG A 149 -17.46 25.52 -25.85
CA ARG A 149 -17.90 25.60 -27.27
C ARG A 149 -16.84 25.16 -28.30
N VAL A 150 -15.91 24.29 -27.92
CA VAL A 150 -15.15 23.48 -28.89
C VAL A 150 -16.13 22.60 -29.69
N GLU A 151 -16.01 22.61 -31.02
CA GLU A 151 -16.82 21.76 -31.92
C GLU A 151 -15.99 20.61 -32.51
N GLU A 152 -14.67 20.77 -32.64
CA GLU A 152 -13.77 19.82 -33.28
C GLU A 152 -12.34 20.00 -32.72
N VAL A 153 -11.66 18.89 -32.42
CA VAL A 153 -10.26 18.85 -31.94
C VAL A 153 -9.48 17.81 -32.75
N GLU A 154 -8.43 18.26 -33.41
CA GLU A 154 -7.44 17.42 -34.08
C GLU A 154 -6.15 17.48 -33.25
N SER A 155 -5.76 16.37 -32.61
CA SER A 155 -4.49 16.27 -31.89
C SER A 155 -3.54 15.30 -32.59
N SER A 156 -2.25 15.65 -32.60
CA SER A 156 -1.18 14.85 -33.19
C SER A 156 -0.02 14.78 -32.23
N ALA A 157 0.04 13.69 -31.47
CA ALA A 157 1.13 13.43 -30.52
C ALA A 157 2.50 13.33 -31.21
N GLY A 158 2.54 12.87 -32.47
CA GLY A 158 3.79 12.75 -33.24
C GLY A 158 4.36 14.09 -33.72
N SER A 159 3.51 15.11 -33.98
CA SER A 159 3.95 16.47 -34.33
C SER A 159 3.80 17.48 -33.18
N LEU A 160 3.41 17.01 -31.99
CA LEU A 160 3.18 17.80 -30.77
C LEU A 160 2.28 19.03 -31.01
N GLN A 161 1.23 18.85 -31.82
CA GLN A 161 0.29 19.90 -32.19
C GLN A 161 -1.14 19.52 -31.83
N VAL A 162 -1.90 20.49 -31.33
CA VAL A 162 -3.34 20.40 -31.07
C VAL A 162 -4.01 21.55 -31.79
N ARG A 163 -4.93 21.24 -32.70
CA ARG A 163 -5.80 22.19 -33.38
C ARG A 163 -7.22 22.00 -32.88
N ALA A 164 -7.91 23.09 -32.56
CA ALA A 164 -9.32 23.04 -32.18
C ALA A 164 -10.12 24.18 -32.82
N TYR A 165 -11.37 23.92 -33.18
CA TYR A 165 -12.30 24.95 -33.65
C TYR A 165 -13.32 25.27 -32.55
N VAL A 166 -13.35 26.53 -32.14
CA VAL A 166 -14.22 27.04 -31.06
C VAL A 166 -15.30 27.93 -31.66
N ARG A 167 -16.56 27.63 -31.40
CA ARG A 167 -17.70 28.43 -31.87
C ARG A 167 -17.75 29.76 -31.12
N ARG A 168 -17.93 30.86 -31.86
CA ARG A 168 -18.17 32.20 -31.27
C ARG A 168 -19.50 32.22 -30.52
N VAL A 169 -19.64 33.15 -29.57
CA VAL A 169 -20.93 33.37 -28.89
C VAL A 169 -21.91 33.97 -29.89
N ASP A 170 -22.95 33.22 -30.26
CA ASP A 170 -24.06 33.76 -31.06
C ASP A 170 -24.85 34.77 -30.21
N LEU A 171 -24.89 36.05 -30.61
CA LEU A 171 -25.81 37.04 -30.02
C LEU A 171 -27.30 36.68 -30.18
N TRP A 172 -27.61 35.67 -31.01
CA TRP A 172 -28.97 35.33 -31.45
C TRP A 172 -29.60 34.12 -30.75
N ASN A 173 -29.06 33.69 -29.59
CA ASN A 173 -29.62 32.62 -28.74
C ASN A 173 -30.03 31.35 -29.52
N GLY A 174 -29.13 30.83 -30.36
CA GLY A 174 -29.29 29.52 -31.01
C GLY A 174 -30.38 29.42 -32.09
N ARG A 175 -31.09 30.50 -32.44
CA ARG A 175 -32.04 30.48 -33.57
C ARG A 175 -31.28 30.38 -34.90
N GLN A 176 -31.61 29.38 -35.73
CA GLN A 176 -31.10 29.33 -37.10
C GLN A 176 -31.50 30.61 -37.85
N PRO A 177 -30.55 31.31 -38.48
CA PRO A 177 -30.87 32.50 -39.26
C PRO A 177 -31.78 32.12 -40.44
N SER A 178 -32.85 32.90 -40.64
CA SER A 178 -33.74 32.76 -41.80
C SER A 178 -32.93 32.69 -43.10
N ARG A 179 -33.44 31.95 -44.10
CA ARG A 179 -32.85 31.85 -45.45
C ARG A 179 -32.64 33.21 -46.15
N TRP A 180 -33.32 34.25 -45.69
CA TRP A 180 -33.19 35.64 -46.15
C TRP A 180 -32.16 36.48 -45.37
N ASN A 181 -31.60 35.95 -44.28
CA ASN A 181 -30.70 36.68 -43.38
C ASN A 181 -29.25 36.64 -43.88
N LEU A 182 -29.01 37.32 -45.02
CA LEU A 182 -27.70 37.46 -45.67
C LEU A 182 -26.53 37.82 -44.73
N PRO A 183 -26.62 38.77 -43.78
CA PRO A 183 -25.49 39.06 -42.88
C PRO A 183 -25.07 37.86 -42.02
N ALA A 184 -26.01 36.99 -41.62
CA ALA A 184 -25.69 35.78 -40.84
C ALA A 184 -25.07 34.64 -41.68
N ARG A 185 -25.07 34.76 -43.02
CA ARG A 185 -24.29 33.88 -43.92
C ARG A 185 -22.84 34.35 -44.09
N LEU A 186 -22.58 35.65 -43.93
CA LEU A 186 -21.25 36.26 -44.04
C LEU A 186 -20.52 36.41 -42.69
N ALA A 187 -21.21 36.16 -41.58
CA ALA A 187 -20.63 36.19 -40.24
C ALA A 187 -19.65 35.03 -40.00
N ILE A 188 -18.48 35.34 -39.41
CA ILE A 188 -17.50 34.37 -38.94
C ILE A 188 -18.12 33.58 -37.78
N LYS A 189 -18.19 32.25 -37.89
CA LYS A 189 -18.89 31.39 -36.90
C LYS A 189 -17.95 30.74 -35.88
N ARG A 190 -16.69 30.54 -36.26
CA ARG A 190 -15.68 29.79 -35.52
C ARG A 190 -14.40 30.61 -35.38
N ASN A 191 -13.61 30.25 -34.38
CA ASN A 191 -12.22 30.64 -34.21
C ASN A 191 -11.37 29.36 -34.23
N SER A 192 -10.19 29.41 -34.82
CA SER A 192 -9.21 28.33 -34.75
C SER A 192 -8.23 28.59 -33.61
N VAL A 193 -7.95 27.53 -32.84
CA VAL A 193 -6.91 27.47 -31.82
C VAL A 193 -5.86 26.50 -32.31
N LEU A 194 -4.60 26.92 -32.40
CA LEU A 194 -3.46 26.07 -32.70
C LEU A 194 -2.46 26.15 -31.56
N ALA A 195 -2.23 25.02 -30.91
CA ALA A 195 -1.21 24.85 -29.90
C ALA A 195 -0.07 23.98 -30.46
N THR A 196 1.16 24.43 -30.29
CA THR A 196 2.37 23.69 -30.69
C THR A 196 3.30 23.59 -29.49
N VAL A 197 3.70 22.39 -29.11
CA VAL A 197 4.68 22.16 -28.04
C VAL A 197 6.05 21.88 -28.66
N THR A 198 7.02 22.74 -28.36
CA THR A 198 8.41 22.60 -28.80
C THR A 198 9.24 21.99 -27.66
N PRO A 199 9.90 20.84 -27.86
CA PRO A 199 10.78 20.25 -26.84
C PRO A 199 12.02 21.12 -26.61
N GLY A 200 12.43 21.25 -25.35
CA GLY A 200 13.69 21.86 -24.93
C GLY A 200 14.40 21.01 -23.87
N GLN A 201 15.55 21.47 -23.38
CA GLN A 201 16.34 20.73 -22.40
C GLN A 201 15.72 20.86 -21.00
N GLY A 202 14.80 19.95 -20.65
CA GLY A 202 14.10 19.91 -19.36
C GLY A 202 12.96 20.93 -19.20
N THR A 203 12.77 21.81 -20.18
CA THR A 203 11.63 22.72 -20.30
C THR A 203 11.04 22.61 -21.70
N SER A 204 9.72 22.67 -21.81
CA SER A 204 8.99 22.61 -23.07
C SER A 204 8.28 23.92 -23.33
N THR A 205 8.42 24.47 -24.54
CA THR A 205 7.84 25.76 -24.91
C THR A 205 6.53 25.53 -25.65
N VAL A 206 5.42 25.94 -25.05
CA VAL A 206 4.09 25.90 -25.68
C VAL A 206 3.82 27.23 -26.37
N THR A 207 3.58 27.20 -27.68
CA THR A 207 3.06 28.35 -28.43
C THR A 207 1.58 28.13 -28.72
N LEU A 208 0.73 29.05 -28.27
CA LEU A 208 -0.70 29.06 -28.53
C LEU A 208 -1.03 30.21 -29.49
N LEU A 209 -1.80 29.92 -30.54
CA LEU A 209 -2.29 30.87 -31.53
C LEU A 209 -3.81 30.77 -31.63
N PHE A 210 -4.51 31.90 -31.59
CA PHE A 210 -5.97 32.00 -31.68
C PHE A 210 -6.32 32.97 -32.81
N GLU A 211 -7.01 32.50 -33.84
CA GLU A 211 -7.32 33.28 -35.04
C GLU A 211 -8.82 33.14 -35.43
N PRO A 212 -9.41 34.09 -36.16
CA PRO A 212 -10.69 33.87 -36.82
C PRO A 212 -10.60 32.74 -37.85
N ASP A 213 -11.64 31.91 -37.94
CA ASP A 213 -11.82 30.95 -39.05
C ASP A 213 -12.30 31.70 -40.32
N ALA A 214 -11.44 32.58 -40.84
CA ALA A 214 -11.72 33.46 -41.96
C ALA A 214 -10.43 34.00 -42.61
N GLY A 215 -10.56 34.55 -43.83
CA GLY A 215 -9.45 35.18 -44.54
C GLY A 215 -8.90 36.43 -43.83
N TRP A 216 -7.67 36.82 -44.19
CA TRP A 216 -6.92 37.95 -43.60
C TRP A 216 -7.67 39.30 -43.61
N TRP A 217 -8.64 39.50 -44.50
CA TRP A 217 -9.47 40.68 -44.59
C TRP A 217 -10.59 40.75 -43.53
N ALA A 218 -10.89 39.63 -42.87
CA ALA A 218 -12.07 39.51 -42.01
C ALA A 218 -11.93 40.34 -40.72
N ASP A 219 -10.73 40.43 -40.15
CA ASP A 219 -10.42 41.30 -38.99
C ASP A 219 -10.68 42.80 -39.28
N LEU A 220 -10.77 43.20 -40.55
CA LEU A 220 -11.00 44.58 -40.96
C LEU A 220 -12.49 44.98 -40.88
N LEU A 221 -13.40 44.05 -41.21
CA LEU A 221 -14.86 44.28 -41.31
C LEU A 221 -15.68 43.53 -40.25
N ALA A 222 -15.13 42.50 -39.60
CA ALA A 222 -15.81 41.64 -38.64
C ALA A 222 -14.91 41.34 -37.43
N LEU A 223 -14.91 42.25 -36.46
CA LEU A 223 -14.19 42.08 -35.19
C LEU A 223 -14.66 40.83 -34.43
N ASP A 224 -13.77 40.21 -33.65
CA ASP A 224 -14.03 38.97 -32.91
C ASP A 224 -14.80 39.17 -31.59
N GLU A 225 -15.18 40.42 -31.30
CA GLU A 225 -15.74 40.86 -30.01
C GLU A 225 -14.93 40.42 -28.77
N GLY A 226 -13.61 40.20 -28.90
CA GLY A 226 -12.74 39.76 -27.81
C GLY A 226 -12.80 38.26 -27.51
N SER A 227 -13.49 37.46 -28.32
CA SER A 227 -13.64 36.01 -28.10
C SER A 227 -12.29 35.27 -28.16
N ASN A 228 -11.33 35.70 -28.99
CA ASN A 228 -10.01 35.07 -29.02
C ASN A 228 -9.14 35.45 -27.82
N TYR A 229 -9.36 36.65 -27.24
CA TYR A 229 -8.71 37.04 -26.00
C TYR A 229 -9.23 36.24 -24.79
N GLU A 230 -10.56 36.06 -24.70
CA GLU A 230 -11.22 35.24 -23.68
C GLU A 230 -10.77 33.78 -23.74
N ASN A 231 -10.72 33.19 -24.94
CA ASN A 231 -10.21 31.82 -25.16
C ASN A 231 -8.73 31.71 -24.74
N ALA A 232 -7.89 32.69 -25.12
CA ALA A 232 -6.46 32.69 -24.78
C ALA A 232 -6.19 32.78 -23.27
N GLU A 233 -6.93 33.62 -22.55
CA GLU A 233 -6.87 33.68 -21.08
C GLU A 233 -7.37 32.38 -20.44
N SER A 234 -8.42 31.77 -20.98
CA SER A 234 -9.00 30.53 -20.46
C SER A 234 -8.03 29.34 -20.57
N VAL A 235 -7.44 29.10 -21.74
CA VAL A 235 -6.42 28.03 -21.92
C VAL A 235 -5.20 28.30 -21.03
N THR A 236 -4.72 29.54 -20.98
CA THR A 236 -3.53 29.89 -20.17
C THR A 236 -3.77 29.58 -18.69
N ARG A 237 -4.96 29.92 -18.14
CA ARG A 237 -5.34 29.62 -16.76
C ARG A 237 -5.52 28.12 -16.50
N ALA A 238 -6.13 27.39 -17.44
CA ALA A 238 -6.30 25.94 -17.34
C ALA A 238 -4.94 25.21 -17.29
N ILE A 239 -4.00 25.58 -18.17
CA ILE A 239 -2.62 25.08 -18.15
C ILE A 239 -1.93 25.40 -16.81
N SER A 240 -1.93 26.67 -16.38
CA SER A 240 -1.29 27.06 -15.11
C SER A 240 -1.87 26.33 -13.90
N ARG A 241 -3.19 26.09 -13.87
CA ARG A 241 -3.84 25.32 -12.82
C ARG A 241 -3.38 23.86 -12.83
N ARG A 242 -3.45 23.17 -13.97
CA ARG A 242 -3.04 21.76 -14.10
C ARG A 242 -1.58 21.54 -13.67
N VAL A 243 -0.67 22.44 -14.05
CA VAL A 243 0.75 22.39 -13.64
C VAL A 243 0.93 22.62 -12.13
N ALA A 244 0.11 23.46 -11.52
CA ALA A 244 0.13 23.69 -10.07
C ALA A 244 -0.51 22.54 -9.29
N ASP A 245 -1.49 21.85 -9.86
CA ASP A 245 -2.13 20.68 -9.27
C ASP A 245 -1.15 19.49 -9.28
N GLN A 246 -0.60 19.13 -10.44
CA GLN A 246 0.41 18.05 -10.58
C GLN A 246 1.60 18.22 -9.63
N ARG A 247 2.15 19.44 -9.50
CA ARG A 247 3.27 19.73 -8.59
C ARG A 247 2.94 19.51 -7.12
N ARG A 248 1.69 19.73 -6.70
CA ARG A 248 1.26 19.48 -5.32
C ARG A 248 1.14 17.99 -5.04
N ASP A 249 0.66 17.23 -6.01
CA ASP A 249 0.55 15.77 -5.91
C ASP A 249 1.95 15.11 -5.86
N GLU A 250 2.89 15.58 -6.70
CA GLU A 250 4.31 15.16 -6.66
C GLU A 250 4.97 15.46 -5.31
N GLN A 251 4.71 16.63 -4.72
CA GLN A 251 5.22 17.01 -3.40
C GLN A 251 4.63 16.14 -2.28
N ALA A 252 3.31 15.92 -2.29
CA ALA A 252 2.64 15.09 -1.28
C ALA A 252 3.13 13.63 -1.32
N ALA A 253 3.33 13.06 -2.52
CA ALA A 253 3.88 11.71 -2.68
C ALA A 253 5.33 11.60 -2.17
N ALA A 254 6.15 12.63 -2.40
CA ALA A 254 7.52 12.68 -1.89
C ALA A 254 7.58 12.77 -0.35
N GLU A 255 6.71 13.60 0.26
CA GLU A 255 6.59 13.72 1.72
C GLU A 255 6.14 12.39 2.36
N GLN A 256 5.12 11.73 1.80
CA GLN A 256 4.68 10.41 2.28
C GLN A 256 5.80 9.36 2.22
N THR A 257 6.50 9.30 1.09
CA THR A 257 7.64 8.37 0.89
C THR A 257 8.77 8.63 1.90
N GLN A 258 8.99 9.88 2.28
CA GLN A 258 10.00 10.24 3.28
C GLN A 258 9.58 9.81 4.69
N VAL A 259 8.34 10.07 5.08
CA VAL A 259 7.78 9.65 6.39
C VAL A 259 7.79 8.12 6.54
N GLU A 260 7.43 7.38 5.49
CA GLU A 260 7.46 5.91 5.50
C GLU A 260 8.89 5.36 5.66
N LYS A 261 9.88 5.99 5.02
CA LYS A 261 11.30 5.65 5.20
C LYS A 261 11.78 5.94 6.62
N GLU A 262 11.42 7.09 7.19
CA GLU A 262 11.80 7.47 8.55
C GLU A 262 11.19 6.50 9.58
N LEU A 263 9.91 6.12 9.42
CA LEU A 263 9.25 5.09 10.23
C LEU A 263 9.93 3.72 10.09
N SER A 264 10.29 3.32 8.86
CA SER A 264 10.97 2.05 8.59
C SER A 264 12.36 2.00 9.22
N VAL A 265 13.14 3.09 9.14
CA VAL A 265 14.45 3.22 9.79
C VAL A 265 14.30 3.20 11.32
N ALA A 266 13.29 3.89 11.87
CA ALA A 266 13.00 3.83 13.31
C ALA A 266 12.64 2.40 13.76
N ARG A 267 11.84 1.67 12.98
CA ARG A 267 11.47 0.27 13.26
C ARG A 267 12.69 -0.67 13.20
N LEU A 268 13.58 -0.50 12.22
CA LEU A 268 14.85 -1.24 12.14
C LEU A 268 15.76 -0.94 13.33
N ASN A 269 15.87 0.32 13.76
CA ASN A 269 16.66 0.71 14.92
C ASN A 269 16.12 0.10 16.23
N LEU A 270 14.79 -0.03 16.37
CA LEU A 270 14.18 -0.72 17.51
C LEU A 270 14.47 -2.23 17.51
N LEU A 271 14.48 -2.89 16.35
CA LEU A 271 14.86 -4.30 16.23
C LEU A 271 16.34 -4.53 16.59
N HIS A 272 17.23 -3.62 16.18
CA HIS A 272 18.65 -3.68 16.55
C HIS A 272 18.94 -3.46 18.05
N ALA A 273 18.00 -2.87 18.80
CA ALA A 273 18.20 -2.53 20.21
C ALA A 273 17.95 -3.68 21.20
N GLN A 274 17.39 -4.82 20.75
CA GLN A 274 16.93 -5.88 21.66
C GLN A 274 18.00 -6.87 22.13
N VAL A 275 19.17 -6.93 21.47
CA VAL A 275 20.25 -7.85 21.86
C VAL A 275 21.46 -7.05 22.35
N GLU A 276 21.78 -7.16 23.64
CA GLU A 276 22.93 -6.45 24.23
C GLU A 276 24.25 -6.91 23.58
N PRO A 277 24.94 -6.08 22.77
CA PRO A 277 26.11 -6.54 22.02
C PRO A 277 27.27 -6.91 22.95
N HIS A 278 27.40 -6.19 24.07
CA HIS A 278 28.43 -6.41 25.07
C HIS A 278 28.31 -7.78 25.77
N PHE A 279 27.10 -8.24 26.06
CA PHE A 279 26.86 -9.58 26.60
C PHE A 279 27.31 -10.66 25.61
N LEU A 280 26.98 -10.51 24.31
CA LEU A 280 27.40 -11.43 23.26
C LEU A 280 28.93 -11.47 23.11
N TYR A 281 29.58 -10.31 22.98
CA TYR A 281 31.04 -10.25 22.80
C TYR A 281 31.79 -10.87 24.00
N ASN A 282 31.36 -10.59 25.23
CA ASN A 282 31.98 -11.17 26.43
C ASN A 282 31.74 -12.69 26.53
N SER A 283 30.55 -13.15 26.12
CA SER A 283 30.25 -14.58 26.08
C SER A 283 31.12 -15.31 25.05
N LEU A 284 31.22 -14.78 23.82
CA LEU A 284 32.06 -15.35 22.77
C LEU A 284 33.55 -15.32 23.14
N ALA A 285 34.04 -14.25 23.76
CA ALA A 285 35.42 -14.15 24.22
C ALA A 285 35.74 -15.19 25.32
N ASN A 286 34.83 -15.42 26.27
CA ASN A 286 35.01 -16.46 27.29
C ASN A 286 34.94 -17.87 26.69
N ALA A 287 34.02 -18.13 25.75
CA ALA A 287 33.98 -19.39 25.02
C ALA A 287 35.30 -19.65 24.25
N GLN A 288 35.89 -18.63 23.61
CA GLN A 288 37.21 -18.75 22.96
C GLN A 288 38.33 -19.13 23.95
N VAL A 289 38.30 -18.64 25.19
CA VAL A 289 39.26 -19.06 26.22
C VAL A 289 38.98 -20.50 26.65
N LEU A 290 37.71 -20.85 26.91
CA LEU A 290 37.29 -22.19 27.33
C LEU A 290 37.64 -23.27 26.30
N THR A 291 37.56 -23.01 24.98
CA THR A 291 37.97 -24.00 23.96
C THR A 291 39.43 -24.47 24.11
N ARG A 292 40.28 -23.73 24.84
CA ARG A 292 41.68 -24.10 25.12
C ARG A 292 41.89 -24.74 26.50
N THR A 293 40.98 -24.54 27.45
CA THR A 293 41.15 -24.95 28.85
C THR A 293 40.15 -26.01 29.31
N ASP A 294 38.92 -25.96 28.81
CA ASP A 294 37.82 -26.89 29.11
C ASP A 294 36.86 -26.95 27.89
N PRO A 295 37.17 -27.76 26.86
CA PRO A 295 36.38 -27.82 25.63
C PRO A 295 34.94 -28.27 25.86
N ALA A 296 34.67 -29.09 26.88
CA ALA A 296 33.33 -29.57 27.20
C ALA A 296 32.45 -28.43 27.73
N ARG A 297 32.98 -27.58 28.62
CA ARG A 297 32.27 -26.35 29.03
C ARG A 297 32.14 -25.32 27.91
N ALA A 298 33.10 -25.25 27.00
CA ALA A 298 33.00 -24.36 25.83
C ALA A 298 31.81 -24.75 24.93
N ASP A 299 31.63 -26.05 24.66
CA ASP A 299 30.52 -26.58 23.86
C ASP A 299 29.16 -26.33 24.52
N GLN A 300 29.04 -26.61 25.83
CA GLN A 300 27.86 -26.28 26.64
C GLN A 300 27.52 -24.78 26.56
N MET A 301 28.53 -23.91 26.72
CA MET A 301 28.35 -22.46 26.67
C MET A 301 27.88 -21.97 25.30
N LEU A 302 28.41 -22.55 24.21
CA LEU A 302 27.97 -22.25 22.84
C LEU A 302 26.55 -22.76 22.59
N GLY A 303 26.19 -23.94 23.08
CA GLY A 303 24.83 -24.47 23.01
C GLY A 303 23.80 -23.55 23.70
N HIS A 304 24.09 -23.10 24.92
CA HIS A 304 23.23 -22.13 25.61
C HIS A 304 23.18 -20.77 24.90
N LEU A 305 24.30 -20.29 24.33
CA LEU A 305 24.33 -19.05 23.56
C LEU A 305 23.50 -19.12 22.27
N ILE A 306 23.50 -20.27 21.58
CA ILE A 306 22.64 -20.54 20.43
C ILE A 306 21.16 -20.55 20.85
N GLN A 307 20.80 -21.21 21.94
CA GLN A 307 19.41 -21.22 22.43
C GLN A 307 18.95 -19.83 22.89
N TYR A 308 19.82 -19.06 23.54
CA TYR A 308 19.56 -17.66 23.91
C TYR A 308 19.34 -16.77 22.68
N LEU A 309 20.21 -16.86 21.67
CA LEU A 309 20.05 -16.09 20.42
C LEU A 309 18.78 -16.50 19.66
N ARG A 310 18.50 -17.80 19.55
CA ARG A 310 17.29 -18.33 18.89
C ARG A 310 16.00 -17.83 19.54
N SER A 311 15.96 -17.83 20.88
CA SER A 311 14.80 -17.38 21.65
C SER A 311 14.69 -15.86 21.79
N SER A 312 15.80 -15.12 21.63
CA SER A 312 15.82 -13.64 21.67
C SER A 312 15.60 -12.97 20.31
N LEU A 313 15.65 -13.73 19.20
CA LEU A 313 15.20 -13.25 17.90
C LEU A 313 13.66 -13.16 17.90
N PRO A 314 13.07 -12.05 17.42
CA PRO A 314 11.63 -11.90 17.40
C PRO A 314 10.97 -12.90 16.44
N GLN A 315 10.10 -13.76 16.98
CA GLN A 315 9.03 -14.35 16.18
C GLN A 315 8.08 -13.21 15.76
N VAL A 316 7.62 -13.24 14.52
CA VAL A 316 7.28 -12.01 13.77
C VAL A 316 6.09 -11.21 14.34
N ASP A 317 5.17 -11.84 15.10
CA ASP A 317 3.91 -11.21 15.52
C ASP A 317 3.54 -11.35 17.03
N GLU A 318 4.33 -12.02 17.87
CA GLU A 318 3.92 -12.28 19.26
C GLU A 318 4.33 -11.18 20.26
N SER A 319 3.41 -10.27 20.53
CA SER A 319 3.49 -9.31 21.64
C SER A 319 3.28 -9.96 23.03
N VAL A 320 2.70 -11.16 23.05
CA VAL A 320 2.32 -11.96 24.23
C VAL A 320 3.07 -13.28 24.18
N SER A 321 3.61 -13.73 25.30
CA SER A 321 4.29 -15.02 25.46
C SER A 321 3.69 -15.78 26.65
N THR A 322 4.11 -17.02 26.88
CA THR A 322 3.74 -17.82 28.07
C THR A 322 4.89 -17.87 29.07
N LEU A 323 4.58 -18.09 30.35
CA LEU A 323 5.59 -18.15 31.41
C LEU A 323 6.61 -19.27 31.16
N GLY A 324 6.20 -20.37 30.54
CA GLY A 324 7.10 -21.46 30.14
C GLY A 324 8.15 -21.03 29.12
N VAL A 325 7.73 -20.36 28.03
CA VAL A 325 8.64 -19.87 26.97
C VAL A 325 9.60 -18.80 27.52
N GLU A 326 9.08 -17.87 28.32
CA GLU A 326 9.91 -16.87 29.01
C GLU A 326 10.92 -17.52 29.96
N LEU A 327 10.52 -18.56 30.71
CA LEU A 327 11.38 -19.27 31.65
C LEU A 327 12.48 -20.07 30.95
N GLU A 328 12.19 -20.69 29.81
CA GLU A 328 13.19 -21.45 29.03
C GLU A 328 14.29 -20.52 28.50
N ARG A 329 13.91 -19.38 27.90
CA ARG A 329 14.83 -18.32 27.47
C ARG A 329 15.68 -17.81 28.64
N THR A 330 15.03 -17.51 29.76
CA THR A 330 15.66 -17.02 30.99
C THR A 330 16.66 -18.03 31.55
N ARG A 331 16.34 -19.33 31.51
CA ARG A 331 17.25 -20.41 31.94
C ARG A 331 18.49 -20.48 31.04
N ALA A 332 18.33 -20.39 29.72
CA ALA A 332 19.47 -20.36 28.80
C ALA A 332 20.41 -19.16 29.09
N TYR A 333 19.86 -17.98 29.35
CA TYR A 333 20.62 -16.79 29.76
C TYR A 333 21.40 -17.01 31.07
N LEU A 334 20.73 -17.56 32.10
CA LEU A 334 21.35 -17.80 33.41
C LEU A 334 22.43 -18.88 33.37
N GLU A 335 22.33 -19.90 32.51
CA GLU A 335 23.40 -20.89 32.35
C GLU A 335 24.68 -20.30 31.74
N ILE A 336 24.56 -19.41 30.74
CA ILE A 336 25.72 -18.67 30.18
C ILE A 336 26.42 -17.86 31.29
N LEU A 337 25.63 -17.20 32.14
CA LEU A 337 26.15 -16.44 33.27
C LEU A 337 26.78 -17.33 34.34
N ARG A 338 26.20 -18.51 34.62
CA ARG A 338 26.75 -19.49 35.56
C ARG A 338 28.11 -20.02 35.08
N ILE A 339 28.29 -20.22 33.78
CA ILE A 339 29.59 -20.57 33.20
C ILE A 339 30.59 -19.39 33.29
N ARG A 340 30.13 -18.15 33.05
CA ARG A 340 30.98 -16.93 33.12
C ARG A 340 31.39 -16.54 34.55
N MET A 341 30.51 -16.71 35.54
CA MET A 341 30.76 -16.36 36.95
C MET A 341 31.27 -17.55 37.77
N GLY A 342 31.14 -18.78 37.26
CA GLY A 342 31.50 -20.00 37.97
C GLY A 342 30.63 -20.20 39.23
N ALA A 343 31.26 -20.70 40.30
CA ALA A 343 30.60 -20.94 41.59
C ALA A 343 30.07 -19.67 42.30
N ARG A 344 30.22 -18.48 41.71
CA ARG A 344 29.70 -17.20 42.24
C ARG A 344 28.23 -16.94 41.90
N LEU A 345 27.60 -17.72 41.02
CA LEU A 345 26.17 -17.57 40.72
C LEU A 345 25.41 -18.84 41.07
N ALA A 346 24.59 -18.78 42.11
CA ALA A 346 23.58 -19.78 42.42
C ALA A 346 22.25 -19.38 41.77
N VAL A 347 21.50 -20.37 41.28
CA VAL A 347 20.23 -20.16 40.57
C VAL A 347 19.21 -21.16 41.13
N GLU A 348 18.11 -20.66 41.67
CA GLU A 348 16.99 -21.47 42.16
C GLU A 348 15.72 -21.11 41.40
N VAL A 349 15.04 -22.11 40.84
CA VAL A 349 13.80 -21.93 40.06
C VAL A 349 12.70 -22.79 40.67
N GLN A 350 11.66 -22.13 41.17
CA GLN A 350 10.49 -22.74 41.81
C GLN A 350 9.22 -22.27 41.07
N VAL A 351 8.98 -22.84 39.89
CA VAL A 351 7.82 -22.54 39.04
C VAL A 351 7.05 -23.83 38.78
N PRO A 352 5.83 -24.00 39.36
CA PRO A 352 4.96 -25.14 39.07
C PRO A 352 4.64 -25.29 37.57
N THR A 353 4.56 -26.53 37.09
CA THR A 353 4.21 -26.84 35.68
C THR A 353 2.87 -26.27 35.27
N GLU A 354 1.89 -26.28 36.17
CA GLU A 354 0.54 -25.73 35.98
C GLU A 354 0.52 -24.23 35.60
N LEU A 355 1.56 -23.47 35.98
CA LEU A 355 1.63 -22.03 35.73
C LEU A 355 2.37 -21.68 34.43
N HIS A 356 2.87 -22.66 33.68
CA HIS A 356 3.65 -22.38 32.46
C HIS A 356 2.82 -21.73 31.35
N GLU A 357 1.51 -21.98 31.30
CA GLU A 357 0.58 -21.41 30.31
C GLU A 357 0.11 -19.98 30.62
N VAL A 358 0.53 -19.40 31.75
CA VAL A 358 0.15 -18.03 32.14
C VAL A 358 0.72 -17.04 31.14
N LYS A 359 -0.15 -16.23 30.54
CA LYS A 359 0.21 -15.24 29.51
C LYS A 359 0.81 -13.98 30.13
N LEU A 360 1.89 -13.49 29.54
CA LEU A 360 2.58 -12.25 29.93
C LEU A 360 3.21 -11.56 28.69
N PRO A 361 3.54 -10.26 28.75
CA PRO A 361 4.25 -9.61 27.65
C PRO A 361 5.59 -10.30 27.36
N ALA A 362 5.93 -10.48 26.09
CA ALA A 362 7.23 -11.06 25.71
C ALA A 362 8.40 -10.26 26.34
N MET A 363 9.46 -10.96 26.77
CA MET A 363 10.64 -10.42 27.45
C MET A 363 10.39 -9.87 28.88
N ALA A 364 9.20 -10.05 29.45
CA ALA A 364 8.87 -9.53 30.79
C ALA A 364 9.73 -10.16 31.90
N LEU A 365 9.84 -11.50 31.93
CA LEU A 365 10.64 -12.21 32.94
C LEU A 365 12.14 -11.93 32.73
N GLN A 366 12.59 -12.00 31.48
CA GLN A 366 13.97 -11.68 31.09
C GLN A 366 14.38 -10.28 31.57
N THR A 367 13.51 -9.27 31.41
CA THR A 367 13.78 -7.89 31.88
C THR A 367 14.04 -7.84 33.39
N LEU A 368 13.29 -8.58 34.20
CA LEU A 368 13.50 -8.60 35.65
C LEU A 368 14.79 -9.33 36.04
N VAL A 369 15.08 -10.46 35.39
CA VAL A 369 16.30 -11.25 35.64
C VAL A 369 17.56 -10.50 35.22
N GLU A 370 17.55 -9.81 34.07
CA GLU A 370 18.66 -8.95 33.67
C GLU A 370 18.92 -7.82 34.67
N ASN A 371 17.87 -7.18 35.20
CA ASN A 371 18.02 -6.13 36.20
C ASN A 371 18.65 -6.68 37.50
N ALA A 372 18.18 -7.83 37.99
CA ALA A 372 18.72 -8.50 39.17
C ALA A 372 20.21 -8.87 39.00
N ILE A 373 20.59 -9.39 37.83
CA ILE A 373 21.98 -9.74 37.51
C ILE A 373 22.85 -8.47 37.40
N LYS A 374 22.50 -7.53 36.51
CA LYS A 374 23.34 -6.37 36.16
C LYS A 374 23.51 -5.38 37.31
N HIS A 375 22.45 -5.15 38.09
CA HIS A 375 22.45 -4.16 39.17
C HIS A 375 22.68 -4.79 40.56
N GLY A 376 22.27 -6.04 40.79
CA GLY A 376 22.40 -6.72 42.07
C GLY A 376 23.65 -7.60 42.21
N LEU A 377 23.85 -8.54 41.27
CA LEU A 377 24.75 -9.68 41.44
C LEU A 377 26.12 -9.55 40.75
N GLU A 378 26.21 -9.00 39.54
CA GLU A 378 27.49 -8.73 38.87
C GLU A 378 28.41 -7.79 39.67
N PRO A 379 27.91 -6.69 40.29
CA PRO A 379 28.75 -5.79 41.08
C PRO A 379 29.23 -6.38 42.42
N LYS A 380 28.63 -7.48 42.90
CA LYS A 380 28.91 -8.09 44.21
C LYS A 380 30.13 -9.02 44.13
N PRO A 381 31.27 -8.70 44.79
CA PRO A 381 32.51 -9.48 44.62
C PRO A 381 32.40 -10.95 45.04
N GLY A 382 31.60 -11.24 46.06
CA GLY A 382 31.32 -12.62 46.50
C GLY A 382 30.43 -13.43 45.56
N GLY A 383 29.76 -12.78 44.59
CA GLY A 383 28.64 -13.41 43.87
C GLY A 383 27.37 -13.45 44.72
N GLY A 384 26.43 -14.31 44.35
CA GLY A 384 25.15 -14.43 45.05
C GLY A 384 24.17 -15.40 44.40
N THR A 385 22.93 -15.34 44.86
CA THR A 385 21.83 -16.23 44.44
C THR A 385 20.73 -15.43 43.76
N ILE A 386 20.20 -15.96 42.67
CA ILE A 386 18.95 -15.49 42.06
C ILE A 386 17.87 -16.57 42.22
N TRP A 387 16.70 -16.14 42.68
CA TRP A 387 15.50 -16.95 42.82
C TRP A 387 14.44 -16.52 41.83
N ILE A 388 13.86 -17.47 41.10
CA ILE A 388 12.68 -17.27 40.27
C ILE A 388 11.56 -18.13 40.86
N LEU A 389 10.55 -17.50 41.45
CA LEU A 389 9.42 -18.17 42.09
C LEU A 389 8.11 -17.80 41.40
N ALA A 390 7.21 -18.78 41.19
CA ALA A 390 5.84 -18.52 40.78
C ALA A 390 4.85 -19.15 41.78
N ARG A 391 3.78 -18.42 42.12
CA ARG A 391 2.68 -18.91 42.95
C ARG A 391 1.34 -18.51 42.35
N GLY A 392 0.45 -19.48 42.18
CA GLY A 392 -0.95 -19.25 41.87
C GLY A 392 -1.75 -18.98 43.14
N PHE A 393 -2.71 -18.08 43.01
CA PHE A 393 -3.83 -17.84 43.92
C PHE A 393 -5.12 -17.88 43.07
N ASP A 394 -6.29 -18.00 43.69
CA ASP A 394 -7.57 -18.29 43.00
C ASP A 394 -8.04 -17.27 41.95
N ASP A 395 -7.41 -16.09 41.91
CA ASP A 395 -7.75 -14.94 41.04
C ASP A 395 -6.52 -14.41 40.26
N HIS A 396 -5.29 -14.71 40.72
CA HIS A 396 -4.07 -14.15 40.14
C HIS A 396 -2.84 -15.03 40.36
N VAL A 397 -1.86 -14.89 39.47
CA VAL A 397 -0.56 -15.54 39.54
C VAL A 397 0.50 -14.49 39.85
N THR A 398 1.33 -14.76 40.86
CA THR A 398 2.51 -13.94 41.17
C THR A 398 3.77 -14.60 40.65
N VAL A 399 4.62 -13.83 39.98
CA VAL A 399 5.93 -14.26 39.50
C VAL A 399 6.98 -13.33 40.09
N THR A 400 7.83 -13.85 40.97
CA THR A 400 8.85 -13.09 41.70
C THR A 400 10.24 -13.47 41.25
N VAL A 401 11.03 -12.46 40.87
CA VAL A 401 12.48 -12.56 40.67
C VAL A 401 13.14 -11.87 41.85
N ALA A 402 13.95 -12.59 42.63
CA ALA A 402 14.66 -12.04 43.77
C ALA A 402 16.16 -12.34 43.70
N ASP A 403 16.98 -11.43 44.23
CA ASP A 403 18.43 -11.60 44.38
C ASP A 403 18.88 -11.30 45.82
N ASP A 404 20.06 -11.78 46.21
CA ASP A 404 20.72 -11.42 47.47
C ASP A 404 21.79 -10.32 47.29
N GLY A 405 21.71 -9.55 46.20
CA GLY A 405 22.70 -8.57 45.74
C GLY A 405 22.85 -7.34 46.64
N LEU A 406 23.36 -6.25 46.06
CA LEU A 406 23.63 -5.02 46.80
C LEU A 406 22.36 -4.25 47.25
N GLY A 407 21.18 -4.57 46.71
CA GLY A 407 19.94 -3.87 47.03
C GLY A 407 19.88 -2.45 46.47
N PHE A 408 19.07 -1.58 47.08
CA PHE A 408 18.86 -0.20 46.60
C PHE A 408 19.94 0.78 47.09
N GLY A 409 21.09 0.81 46.41
CA GLY A 409 22.13 1.84 46.53
C GLY A 409 23.56 1.26 46.57
N GLN A 410 24.62 1.94 46.16
CA GLN A 410 24.78 3.34 45.72
C GLN A 410 25.26 3.50 44.25
N GLY A 411 25.24 2.43 43.45
CA GLY A 411 25.70 2.44 42.04
C GLY A 411 24.56 2.63 41.05
N THR A 412 24.55 3.76 40.32
CA THR A 412 23.63 4.11 39.21
C THR A 412 22.16 3.73 39.40
N SER A 413 21.34 4.71 39.76
CA SER A 413 19.91 4.67 39.48
C SER A 413 19.71 4.51 37.96
N GLY A 414 19.42 3.28 37.51
CA GLY A 414 18.90 3.04 36.17
C GLY A 414 17.68 3.93 35.95
N THR A 415 17.47 4.39 34.72
CA THR A 415 16.52 5.48 34.38
C THR A 415 15.04 5.22 34.71
N GLY A 416 14.71 4.05 35.29
CA GLY A 416 13.35 3.59 35.54
C GLY A 416 12.57 3.23 34.27
N ILE A 417 13.12 3.53 33.08
CA ILE A 417 12.46 3.38 31.79
C ILE A 417 12.09 1.91 31.53
N GLY A 418 13.01 0.96 31.78
CA GLY A 418 12.73 -0.47 31.57
C GLY A 418 11.54 -0.97 32.38
N LEU A 419 11.48 -0.65 33.67
CA LEU A 419 10.37 -1.04 34.55
C LEU A 419 9.08 -0.26 34.27
N LYS A 420 9.18 1.03 33.95
CA LYS A 420 8.02 1.85 33.55
C LYS A 420 7.38 1.27 32.29
N ASN A 421 8.19 0.97 31.28
CA ASN A 421 7.75 0.36 30.03
C ASN A 421 7.20 -1.05 30.27
N LEU A 422 7.82 -1.86 31.14
CA LEU A 422 7.29 -3.17 31.53
C LEU A 422 5.90 -3.07 32.17
N ARG A 423 5.70 -2.13 33.10
CA ARG A 423 4.40 -1.88 33.76
C ARG A 423 3.34 -1.42 32.77
N GLU A 424 3.70 -0.57 31.82
CA GLU A 424 2.80 -0.09 30.76
C GLU A 424 2.41 -1.23 29.80
N ARG A 425 3.38 -2.07 29.41
CA ARG A 425 3.13 -3.29 28.61
C ARG A 425 2.27 -4.32 29.35
N LEU A 426 2.51 -4.54 30.65
CA LEU A 426 1.69 -5.43 31.48
C LEU A 426 0.22 -4.99 31.48
N ARG A 427 -0.07 -3.70 31.62
CA ARG A 427 -1.44 -3.18 31.54
C ARG A 427 -2.07 -3.34 30.16
N LEU A 428 -1.32 -3.06 29.10
CA LEU A 428 -1.81 -3.20 27.71
C LEU A 428 -2.09 -4.65 27.31
N THR A 429 -1.31 -5.61 27.82
CA THR A 429 -1.44 -7.03 27.48
C THR A 429 -2.36 -7.82 28.43
N CYS A 430 -2.34 -7.50 29.72
CA CYS A 430 -2.98 -8.29 30.79
C CYS A 430 -4.03 -7.49 31.60
N GLY A 431 -4.34 -6.25 31.22
CA GLY A 431 -5.34 -5.42 31.89
C GLY A 431 -4.87 -4.72 33.17
N GLU A 432 -5.74 -3.90 33.78
CA GLU A 432 -5.41 -3.07 34.95
C GLU A 432 -5.15 -3.88 36.25
N GLN A 433 -5.57 -5.14 36.31
CA GLN A 433 -5.23 -6.06 37.40
C GLN A 433 -3.75 -6.49 37.37
N ALA A 434 -3.08 -6.38 36.21
CA ALA A 434 -1.68 -6.72 36.06
C ALA A 434 -0.77 -5.58 36.54
N GLY A 435 0.29 -5.94 37.25
CA GLY A 435 1.19 -4.97 37.86
C GLY A 435 2.58 -5.53 38.14
N VAL A 436 3.51 -4.63 38.46
CA VAL A 436 4.84 -4.99 38.96
C VAL A 436 5.17 -4.15 40.18
N ALA A 437 5.54 -4.83 41.26
CA ALA A 437 5.99 -4.26 42.51
C ALA A 437 7.46 -4.62 42.73
N ILE A 438 8.20 -3.74 43.40
CA ILE A 438 9.62 -3.93 43.72
C ILE A 438 9.82 -3.60 45.20
N VAL A 439 10.46 -4.51 45.94
CA VAL A 439 10.74 -4.42 47.38
C VAL A 439 12.18 -4.83 47.67
N ALA A 440 12.68 -4.50 48.86
CA ALA A 440 14.00 -4.95 49.31
C ALA A 440 13.93 -6.42 49.74
N ASN A 441 14.92 -7.21 49.35
CA ASN A 441 15.06 -8.59 49.82
C ASN A 441 15.88 -8.62 51.13
N PHE A 442 15.68 -9.67 51.94
CA PHE A 442 16.32 -9.83 53.24
C PHE A 442 17.21 -11.09 53.25
N PRO A 443 18.47 -11.02 53.73
CA PRO A 443 19.10 -9.91 54.45
C PRO A 443 19.64 -8.78 53.55
N SER A 444 19.76 -8.99 52.23
CA SER A 444 20.13 -7.97 51.24
C SER A 444 19.53 -8.30 49.87
N GLY A 445 19.62 -7.37 48.92
CA GLY A 445 19.19 -7.55 47.53
C GLY A 445 17.83 -6.95 47.20
N VAL A 446 17.26 -7.34 46.05
CA VAL A 446 15.98 -6.86 45.54
C VAL A 446 15.03 -8.03 45.27
N ALA A 447 13.73 -7.82 45.46
CA ALA A 447 12.68 -8.71 44.95
C ALA A 447 11.70 -7.93 44.09
N ALA A 448 11.54 -8.35 42.82
CA ALA A 448 10.61 -7.79 41.86
C ALA A 448 9.50 -8.82 41.58
N THR A 449 8.26 -8.47 41.93
CA THR A 449 7.09 -9.34 41.79
C THR A 449 6.14 -8.78 40.74
N MET A 450 5.91 -9.54 39.67
CA MET A 450 4.80 -9.33 38.75
C MET A 450 3.54 -10.00 39.29
N THR A 451 2.41 -9.33 39.16
CA THR A 451 1.07 -9.89 39.36
C THR A 451 0.41 -9.97 37.99
N LEU A 452 -0.08 -11.15 37.64
CA LEU A 452 -0.75 -11.47 36.38
C LEU A 452 -2.14 -12.02 36.71
N PRO A 453 -3.21 -11.67 35.98
CA PRO A 453 -4.51 -12.30 36.19
C PRO A 453 -4.40 -13.82 35.93
N GLN A 454 -5.07 -14.63 36.74
CA GLN A 454 -5.19 -16.05 36.42
C GLN A 454 -6.21 -16.16 35.28
N SER A 455 -5.79 -16.63 34.12
CA SER A 455 -6.74 -16.91 33.04
C SER A 455 -7.62 -18.08 33.47
N ALA A 456 -8.82 -17.79 33.95
CA ALA A 456 -9.86 -18.80 34.10
C ALA A 456 -10.04 -19.48 32.73
N LYS A 457 -10.02 -20.80 32.71
CA LYS A 457 -10.56 -21.56 31.58
C LYS A 457 -12.07 -21.48 31.73
N GLU A 458 -12.73 -20.60 30.99
CA GLU A 458 -14.17 -20.44 31.13
C GLU A 458 -14.87 -21.63 30.47
N PRO A 459 -15.59 -22.47 31.23
CA PRO A 459 -16.09 -23.73 30.70
C PRO A 459 -17.11 -23.51 29.55
N PRO A 460 -17.26 -24.46 28.60
CA PRO A 460 -18.13 -24.29 27.45
C PRO A 460 -19.61 -24.03 27.75
N LEU A 461 -20.27 -23.51 26.71
CA LEU A 461 -21.71 -23.39 26.58
C LEU A 461 -22.24 -24.39 25.53
N ILE A 462 -23.41 -24.97 25.79
CA ILE A 462 -24.19 -25.76 24.80
C ILE A 462 -25.52 -25.03 24.55
N ALA A 463 -25.91 -24.88 23.28
CA ALA A 463 -27.22 -24.38 22.87
C ALA A 463 -27.90 -25.39 21.94
N GLU A 464 -29.02 -25.94 22.40
CA GLU A 464 -29.73 -27.07 21.79
C GLU A 464 -31.19 -27.06 22.27
N ASP A 465 -32.14 -27.01 21.32
CA ASP A 465 -33.57 -26.85 21.62
C ASP A 465 -34.27 -28.19 21.95
N GLU A 466 -33.79 -29.32 21.41
CA GLU A 466 -34.28 -30.64 21.79
C GLU A 466 -33.62 -31.14 23.10
N GLU A 467 -34.37 -31.12 24.20
CA GLU A 467 -33.93 -31.57 25.55
C GLU A 467 -33.21 -32.95 25.54
N LEU A 468 -33.73 -33.92 24.78
CA LEU A 468 -33.14 -35.26 24.65
C LEU A 468 -31.76 -35.23 23.98
N LEU A 469 -31.58 -34.39 22.95
CA LEU A 469 -30.30 -34.24 22.26
C LEU A 469 -29.30 -33.47 23.13
N ARG A 470 -29.78 -32.47 23.88
CA ARG A 470 -28.98 -31.68 24.82
C ARG A 470 -28.40 -32.57 25.92
N HIS A 471 -29.26 -33.33 26.62
CA HIS A 471 -28.81 -34.27 27.65
C HIS A 471 -27.88 -35.35 27.07
N SER A 472 -28.15 -35.87 25.87
CA SER A 472 -27.27 -36.85 25.22
C SER A 472 -25.88 -36.26 24.91
N LEU A 473 -25.79 -35.01 24.45
CA LEU A 473 -24.52 -34.34 24.16
C LEU A 473 -23.74 -34.03 25.45
N VAL A 474 -24.44 -33.58 26.50
CA VAL A 474 -23.87 -33.35 27.84
C VAL A 474 -23.29 -34.63 28.42
N GLU A 475 -24.01 -35.76 28.35
CA GLU A 475 -23.52 -37.06 28.83
C GLU A 475 -22.31 -37.56 28.02
N GLN A 476 -22.37 -37.45 26.68
CA GLN A 476 -21.24 -37.81 25.81
C GLN A 476 -19.99 -36.97 26.11
N LEU A 477 -20.13 -35.65 26.25
CA LEU A 477 -19.04 -34.74 26.59
C LEU A 477 -18.48 -35.04 27.99
N GLY A 478 -19.32 -35.20 29.01
CA GLY A 478 -18.87 -35.54 30.37
C GLY A 478 -18.12 -36.86 30.45
N ARG A 479 -18.48 -37.84 29.60
CA ARG A 479 -17.80 -39.15 29.51
C ARG A 479 -16.49 -39.10 28.73
N LEU A 480 -16.43 -38.36 27.62
CA LEU A 480 -15.27 -38.36 26.69
C LEU A 480 -14.28 -37.21 26.96
N TRP A 481 -14.71 -36.20 27.73
CA TRP A 481 -13.91 -35.03 28.11
C TRP A 481 -14.20 -34.60 29.57
N PRO A 482 -13.82 -35.41 30.59
CA PRO A 482 -14.20 -35.15 31.99
C PRO A 482 -13.63 -33.85 32.59
N GLU A 483 -12.60 -33.28 31.99
CA GLU A 483 -12.02 -31.99 32.38
C GLU A 483 -12.89 -30.79 31.96
N LEU A 484 -13.83 -31.02 31.04
CA LEU A 484 -14.73 -30.03 30.47
C LEU A 484 -15.97 -29.88 31.37
N LYS A 485 -15.91 -28.93 32.31
CA LYS A 485 -17.11 -28.48 33.03
C LYS A 485 -18.03 -27.72 32.07
N LEU A 486 -19.31 -27.58 32.37
CA LEU A 486 -20.26 -26.78 31.57
C LEU A 486 -20.67 -25.51 32.32
N VAL A 487 -20.76 -24.39 31.59
CA VAL A 487 -21.15 -23.07 32.11
C VAL A 487 -22.65 -22.81 31.99
N ALA A 488 -23.24 -23.25 30.89
CA ALA A 488 -24.64 -23.02 30.56
C ALA A 488 -25.13 -24.06 29.54
N GLU A 489 -26.37 -24.47 29.73
CA GLU A 489 -27.19 -25.20 28.78
C GLU A 489 -28.32 -24.26 28.35
N CYS A 490 -28.42 -23.96 27.06
CA CYS A 490 -29.38 -23.01 26.50
C CYS A 490 -30.37 -23.75 25.59
N GLU A 491 -31.65 -23.33 25.63
CA GLU A 491 -32.73 -23.96 24.84
C GLU A 491 -33.05 -23.20 23.54
N ASP A 492 -32.56 -21.97 23.40
CA ASP A 492 -32.74 -21.15 22.21
C ASP A 492 -31.54 -20.22 21.96
N GLY A 493 -31.50 -19.62 20.76
CA GLY A 493 -30.41 -18.74 20.35
C GLY A 493 -30.36 -17.38 21.06
N ALA A 494 -31.45 -16.94 21.70
CA ALA A 494 -31.48 -15.68 22.46
C ALA A 494 -30.85 -15.87 23.84
N SER A 495 -31.22 -16.95 24.55
CA SER A 495 -30.56 -17.41 25.77
C SER A 495 -29.09 -17.72 25.52
N ALA A 496 -28.75 -18.33 24.37
CA ALA A 496 -27.36 -18.55 23.99
C ALA A 496 -26.59 -17.22 23.87
N LEU A 497 -27.12 -16.23 23.15
CA LEU A 497 -26.47 -14.91 23.01
C LEU A 497 -26.32 -14.16 24.34
N GLU A 498 -27.33 -14.22 25.22
CA GLU A 498 -27.25 -13.60 26.55
C GLU A 498 -26.14 -14.24 27.40
N GLN A 499 -26.09 -15.58 27.44
CA GLN A 499 -25.08 -16.32 28.20
C GLN A 499 -23.67 -16.22 27.59
N LEU A 500 -23.56 -16.13 26.26
CA LEU A 500 -22.29 -15.86 25.57
C LEU A 500 -21.76 -14.45 25.88
N ALA A 501 -22.65 -13.44 25.93
CA ALA A 501 -22.27 -12.07 26.27
C ALA A 501 -21.93 -11.90 27.76
N GLU A 502 -22.62 -12.59 28.66
CA GLU A 502 -22.41 -12.55 30.11
C GLU A 502 -21.15 -13.32 30.54
N LYS A 503 -20.91 -14.52 29.97
CA LYS A 503 -19.94 -15.50 30.50
C LYS A 503 -18.80 -15.89 29.55
N GLN A 504 -18.70 -15.24 28.38
CA GLN A 504 -17.63 -15.30 27.37
C GLN A 504 -16.83 -16.63 27.24
N PRO A 505 -17.51 -17.80 27.14
CA PRO A 505 -16.85 -19.10 27.22
C PRO A 505 -15.83 -19.31 26.10
N ASP A 506 -14.76 -20.06 26.37
CA ASP A 506 -13.72 -20.35 25.37
C ASP A 506 -14.26 -21.18 24.18
N ILE A 507 -15.31 -21.99 24.40
CA ILE A 507 -15.90 -22.92 23.43
C ILE A 507 -17.43 -22.86 23.50
N ALA A 508 -18.10 -22.85 22.34
CA ALA A 508 -19.56 -22.93 22.25
C ALA A 508 -20.00 -24.03 21.27
N PHE A 509 -20.85 -24.96 21.73
CA PHE A 509 -21.54 -25.93 20.89
C PHE A 509 -22.94 -25.43 20.57
N LEU A 510 -23.27 -25.21 19.30
CA LEU A 510 -24.54 -24.58 18.88
C LEU A 510 -25.26 -25.46 17.84
N ASP A 511 -26.57 -25.72 17.98
CA ASP A 511 -27.38 -26.10 16.82
C ASP A 511 -27.64 -24.89 15.93
N ILE A 512 -27.61 -25.13 14.62
CA ILE A 512 -28.01 -24.20 13.58
C ILE A 512 -29.51 -23.89 13.65
N ARG A 513 -30.36 -24.89 13.95
CA ARG A 513 -31.84 -24.76 13.86
C ARG A 513 -32.54 -24.64 15.21
N MET A 514 -32.20 -23.61 15.97
CA MET A 514 -32.91 -23.24 17.20
C MET A 514 -34.12 -22.31 16.94
N PRO A 515 -35.12 -22.25 17.83
CA PRO A 515 -36.22 -21.30 17.74
C PRO A 515 -35.74 -19.86 17.97
N GLY A 516 -36.41 -18.90 17.32
CA GLY A 516 -36.07 -17.48 17.41
C GLY A 516 -34.84 -17.12 16.57
N ILE A 517 -33.64 -17.29 17.14
CA ILE A 517 -32.35 -16.94 16.54
C ILE A 517 -31.61 -18.23 16.16
N SER A 518 -31.18 -18.35 14.90
CA SER A 518 -30.43 -19.52 14.44
C SER A 518 -28.99 -19.52 14.95
N GLY A 519 -28.37 -20.69 15.12
CA GLY A 519 -26.97 -20.78 15.56
C GLY A 519 -25.98 -20.06 14.64
N ILE A 520 -26.29 -19.94 13.34
CA ILE A 520 -25.49 -19.17 12.37
C ILE A 520 -25.56 -17.66 12.68
N GLU A 521 -26.72 -17.16 13.07
CA GLU A 521 -26.89 -15.77 13.50
C GLU A 521 -26.21 -15.51 14.86
N VAL A 522 -26.28 -16.45 15.79
CA VAL A 522 -25.51 -16.42 17.05
C VAL A 522 -24.01 -16.33 16.76
N ALA A 523 -23.48 -17.18 15.87
CA ALA A 523 -22.06 -17.17 15.48
C ALA A 523 -21.65 -15.88 14.74
N ARG A 524 -22.53 -15.30 13.94
CA ARG A 524 -22.29 -13.99 13.29
C ARG A 524 -22.19 -12.86 14.32
N SER A 525 -23.09 -12.82 15.30
CA SER A 525 -23.05 -11.83 16.37
C SER A 525 -21.88 -12.03 17.34
N LEU A 526 -21.38 -13.27 17.51
CA LEU A 526 -20.17 -13.55 18.30
C LEU A 526 -18.92 -12.85 17.77
N ALA A 527 -18.80 -12.62 16.45
CA ALA A 527 -17.67 -11.90 15.87
C ALA A 527 -17.54 -10.44 16.38
N GLU A 528 -18.65 -9.82 16.78
CA GLU A 528 -18.68 -8.47 17.35
C GLU A 528 -18.65 -8.49 18.90
N LEU A 529 -19.28 -9.49 19.53
CA LEU A 529 -19.47 -9.56 20.99
C LEU A 529 -18.35 -10.28 21.75
N SER A 530 -17.78 -11.35 21.18
CA SER A 530 -16.78 -12.21 21.85
C SER A 530 -15.92 -12.97 20.83
N PRO A 531 -14.99 -12.28 20.12
CA PRO A 531 -14.19 -12.86 19.03
C PRO A 531 -13.15 -13.91 19.47
N ARG A 532 -13.18 -14.36 20.73
CA ARG A 532 -12.33 -15.42 21.29
C ARG A 532 -13.05 -16.77 21.38
N THR A 533 -14.38 -16.77 21.51
CA THR A 533 -15.19 -17.98 21.67
C THR A 533 -15.13 -18.82 20.39
N GLN A 534 -14.70 -20.07 20.52
CA GLN A 534 -14.60 -20.96 19.36
C GLN A 534 -15.88 -21.79 19.19
N VAL A 535 -16.53 -21.63 18.03
CA VAL A 535 -17.83 -22.26 17.73
C VAL A 535 -17.64 -23.65 17.10
N VAL A 536 -18.41 -24.62 17.58
CA VAL A 536 -18.63 -25.94 16.97
C VAL A 536 -20.12 -26.09 16.69
N PHE A 537 -20.49 -26.33 15.44
CA PHE A 537 -21.90 -26.55 15.08
C PHE A 537 -22.29 -28.01 15.25
N VAL A 538 -23.47 -28.26 15.82
CA VAL A 538 -24.04 -29.59 16.07
C VAL A 538 -25.45 -29.66 15.50
N THR A 539 -25.65 -30.29 14.34
CA THR A 539 -26.95 -30.21 13.65
C THR A 539 -27.30 -31.48 12.86
N ALA A 540 -28.58 -31.66 12.52
CA ALA A 540 -29.07 -32.82 11.76
C ALA A 540 -28.94 -32.67 10.23
N TYR A 541 -28.45 -31.53 9.74
CA TYR A 541 -28.39 -31.19 8.32
C TYR A 541 -26.94 -30.98 7.85
N ASP A 542 -26.61 -31.37 6.64
CA ASP A 542 -25.28 -31.21 6.03
C ASP A 542 -25.17 -29.93 5.17
N GLN A 543 -26.28 -29.47 4.60
CA GLN A 543 -26.36 -28.34 3.67
C GLN A 543 -25.80 -27.00 4.17
N TYR A 544 -25.66 -26.81 5.49
CA TYR A 544 -25.14 -25.57 6.10
C TYR A 544 -23.64 -25.63 6.44
N ALA A 545 -22.94 -26.71 6.10
CA ALA A 545 -21.53 -26.88 6.43
C ALA A 545 -20.62 -25.80 5.83
N ILE A 546 -20.94 -25.29 4.63
CA ILE A 546 -20.16 -24.22 3.98
C ILE A 546 -20.35 -22.90 4.75
N ASP A 547 -21.59 -22.47 4.95
CA ASP A 547 -21.94 -21.25 5.68
C ASP A 547 -21.31 -21.23 7.09
N ALA A 548 -21.33 -22.37 7.78
CA ALA A 548 -20.72 -22.57 9.09
C ALA A 548 -19.21 -22.26 9.10
N PHE A 549 -18.45 -22.77 8.12
CA PHE A 549 -17.01 -22.47 8.01
C PHE A 549 -16.73 -21.05 7.53
N GLU A 550 -17.60 -20.44 6.73
CA GLU A 550 -17.49 -19.01 6.37
C GLU A 550 -17.67 -18.08 7.57
N GLN A 551 -18.48 -18.45 8.57
CA GLN A 551 -18.57 -17.74 9.86
C GLN A 551 -17.43 -18.09 10.84
N GLY A 552 -16.40 -18.84 10.40
CA GLY A 552 -15.21 -19.14 11.22
C GLY A 552 -15.37 -20.27 12.23
N ALA A 553 -16.40 -21.12 12.12
CA ALA A 553 -16.53 -22.30 12.99
C ALA A 553 -15.31 -23.22 12.91
N MET A 554 -14.95 -23.84 14.03
CA MET A 554 -13.81 -24.75 14.10
C MET A 554 -14.13 -26.16 13.60
N ASP A 555 -15.34 -26.64 13.88
CA ASP A 555 -15.78 -27.96 13.42
C ASP A 555 -17.30 -28.04 13.26
N TYR A 556 -17.73 -29.07 12.54
CA TYR A 556 -19.12 -29.35 12.21
C TYR A 556 -19.44 -30.82 12.53
N LEU A 557 -20.45 -31.02 13.37
CA LEU A 557 -20.91 -32.31 13.87
C LEU A 557 -22.32 -32.60 13.35
N LEU A 558 -22.47 -33.73 12.67
CA LEU A 558 -23.78 -34.22 12.25
C LEU A 558 -24.42 -35.05 13.37
N LYS A 559 -25.69 -34.77 13.66
CA LYS A 559 -26.54 -35.56 14.57
C LYS A 559 -26.98 -36.87 13.86
N PRO A 560 -26.97 -38.04 14.53
CA PRO A 560 -26.50 -38.28 15.89
C PRO A 560 -24.97 -38.21 15.99
N VAL A 561 -24.47 -37.49 17.00
CA VAL A 561 -23.03 -37.31 17.21
C VAL A 561 -22.40 -38.64 17.64
N SER A 562 -21.38 -39.09 16.91
CA SER A 562 -20.62 -40.29 17.25
C SER A 562 -19.43 -39.96 18.16
N ASP A 563 -19.14 -40.87 19.09
CA ASP A 563 -18.02 -40.75 20.04
C ASP A 563 -16.68 -40.48 19.33
N GLU A 564 -16.40 -41.19 18.23
CA GLU A 564 -15.18 -41.02 17.44
C GLU A 564 -15.06 -39.63 16.81
N ARG A 565 -16.18 -39.08 16.30
CA ARG A 565 -16.19 -37.74 15.71
C ARG A 565 -16.03 -36.65 16.76
N LEU A 566 -16.68 -36.82 17.92
CA LEU A 566 -16.58 -35.89 19.06
C LEU A 566 -15.17 -35.88 19.66
N LEU A 567 -14.51 -37.05 19.75
CA LEU A 567 -13.09 -37.16 20.12
C LEU A 567 -12.17 -36.46 19.10
N ALA A 568 -12.40 -36.62 17.80
CA ALA A 568 -11.65 -35.91 16.78
C ALA A 568 -11.83 -34.38 16.86
N THR A 569 -13.03 -33.91 17.22
CA THR A 569 -13.30 -32.49 17.48
C THR A 569 -12.59 -32.00 18.74
N ARG A 570 -12.63 -32.76 19.85
CA ARG A 570 -11.85 -32.47 21.07
C ARG A 570 -10.36 -32.32 20.74
N ASP A 571 -9.78 -33.28 20.04
CA ASP A 571 -8.35 -33.28 19.73
C ASP A 571 -7.97 -32.14 18.76
N ARG A 572 -8.89 -31.73 17.87
CA ARG A 572 -8.76 -30.50 17.06
C ARG A 572 -8.82 -29.21 17.90
N ILE A 573 -9.69 -29.15 18.91
CA ILE A 573 -9.75 -28.02 19.86
C ILE A 573 -8.44 -27.93 20.64
N LEU A 574 -8.00 -29.05 21.25
CA LEU A 574 -6.79 -29.13 22.05
C LEU A 574 -5.49 -28.85 21.27
N SER A 575 -5.47 -29.13 19.96
CA SER A 575 -4.32 -28.82 19.09
C SER A 575 -4.31 -27.40 18.52
N ARG A 576 -5.43 -26.67 18.60
CA ARG A 576 -5.50 -25.23 18.29
C ARG A 576 -5.34 -24.33 19.53
N LEU A 577 -5.68 -24.84 20.71
CA LEU A 577 -5.16 -24.31 21.96
C LEU A 577 -3.62 -24.45 21.92
N PRO A 578 -2.85 -23.38 22.20
CA PRO A 578 -1.41 -23.37 21.97
C PRO A 578 -0.73 -24.43 22.84
N SER A 579 -0.39 -25.56 22.22
CA SER A 579 0.19 -26.72 22.88
C SER A 579 1.58 -26.99 22.31
N THR A 580 2.56 -26.97 23.20
CA THR A 580 4.03 -26.95 23.03
C THR A 580 4.67 -28.15 22.32
N ARG A 581 3.93 -28.86 21.45
CA ARG A 581 4.34 -30.14 20.83
C ARG A 581 4.67 -30.08 19.34
N GLN A 582 4.37 -28.99 18.64
CA GLN A 582 4.71 -28.89 17.21
C GLN A 582 6.18 -28.51 16.96
N ASP A 583 6.84 -27.88 17.94
CA ASP A 583 8.21 -27.39 17.77
C ASP A 583 9.25 -28.50 17.65
N ASP A 584 9.11 -29.65 18.33
CA ASP A 584 10.08 -30.75 18.21
C ASP A 584 10.16 -31.32 16.79
N ALA A 585 9.03 -31.49 16.11
CA ALA A 585 8.97 -31.98 14.73
C ALA A 585 9.49 -30.95 13.71
N VAL A 586 9.39 -29.65 14.03
CA VAL A 586 10.00 -28.56 13.24
C VAL A 586 11.50 -28.45 13.55
N LEU A 587 11.91 -28.69 14.79
CA LEU A 587 13.29 -28.67 15.28
C LEU A 587 14.10 -29.82 14.68
N GLU A 588 13.59 -31.05 14.65
CA GLU A 588 14.25 -32.17 13.94
C GLU A 588 14.45 -31.84 12.45
N ARG A 589 13.42 -31.28 11.79
CA ARG A 589 13.51 -30.86 10.38
C ARG A 589 14.48 -29.70 10.16
N LEU A 590 14.60 -28.77 11.10
CA LEU A 590 15.58 -27.67 11.06
C LEU A 590 17.01 -28.14 11.34
N LEU A 591 17.21 -29.06 12.29
CA LEU A 591 18.50 -29.66 12.57
C LEU A 591 18.99 -30.52 11.40
N GLN A 592 18.10 -31.29 10.76
CA GLN A 592 18.41 -32.00 9.51
C GLN A 592 18.78 -31.04 8.38
N ARG A 593 18.11 -29.88 8.26
CA ARG A 593 18.42 -28.83 7.27
C ARG A 593 19.72 -28.06 7.56
N LEU A 594 20.18 -28.01 8.81
CA LEU A 594 21.43 -27.34 9.20
C LEU A 594 22.65 -28.28 9.21
N GLY A 595 22.42 -29.59 9.35
CA GLY A 595 23.49 -30.61 9.40
C GLY A 595 23.90 -31.20 8.04
N ALA A 596 23.10 -31.00 6.98
CA ALA A 596 23.39 -31.50 5.65
C ALA A 596 23.72 -30.36 4.66
N GLY A 597 24.62 -30.64 3.71
CA GLY A 597 24.88 -29.75 2.56
C GLY A 597 23.65 -29.60 1.65
N PRO A 598 23.75 -28.87 0.52
CA PRO A 598 22.59 -28.44 -0.27
C PRO A 598 21.79 -29.64 -0.85
N VAL A 599 20.73 -30.03 -0.14
CA VAL A 599 19.69 -30.96 -0.63
C VAL A 599 18.52 -30.14 -1.17
N ALA A 600 17.86 -30.67 -2.20
CA ALA A 600 16.86 -29.96 -3.00
C ALA A 600 15.62 -29.50 -2.19
N ASN A 601 14.89 -28.54 -2.76
CA ASN A 601 13.67 -27.97 -2.19
C ASN A 601 12.55 -29.01 -2.01
N ASP A 602 12.45 -29.61 -0.83
CA ASP A 602 11.19 -30.20 -0.34
C ASP A 602 10.23 -29.09 0.10
N ARG A 603 9.56 -28.50 -0.90
CA ARG A 603 8.16 -28.07 -0.76
C ARG A 603 7.32 -29.25 -1.27
N PRO A 604 6.21 -29.64 -0.60
CA PRO A 604 5.28 -30.59 -1.20
C PRO A 604 4.83 -30.02 -2.56
N PRO A 605 4.95 -30.78 -3.67
CA PRO A 605 4.55 -30.26 -4.97
C PRO A 605 3.06 -29.93 -4.96
N LEU A 606 2.67 -28.89 -5.71
CA LEU A 606 1.26 -28.64 -6.01
C LEU A 606 0.62 -29.95 -6.49
N ALA A 607 -0.40 -30.45 -5.78
CA ALA A 607 -1.10 -31.66 -6.22
C ALA A 607 -2.08 -31.34 -7.38
N TRP A 608 -2.59 -30.11 -7.42
CA TRP A 608 -3.58 -29.64 -8.39
C TRP A 608 -3.40 -28.16 -8.72
N ILE A 609 -3.94 -27.74 -9.87
CA ILE A 609 -3.99 -26.35 -10.34
C ILE A 609 -5.43 -26.02 -10.75
N THR A 610 -5.91 -24.83 -10.39
CA THR A 610 -7.19 -24.29 -10.90
C THR A 610 -7.03 -23.73 -12.31
N ALA A 611 -7.78 -24.26 -13.28
CA ALA A 611 -7.90 -23.69 -14.62
C ALA A 611 -9.32 -23.19 -14.88
N SER A 612 -9.46 -22.13 -15.66
CA SER A 612 -10.76 -21.59 -16.08
C SER A 612 -11.03 -21.95 -17.53
N ASN A 613 -12.22 -22.47 -17.80
CA ASN A 613 -12.70 -22.74 -19.16
C ASN A 613 -13.95 -21.90 -19.48
N GLY A 614 -13.81 -20.58 -19.36
CA GLY A 614 -14.81 -19.59 -19.76
C GLY A 614 -15.95 -19.36 -18.76
N ARG A 615 -16.61 -20.41 -18.26
CA ARG A 615 -17.71 -20.31 -17.29
C ARG A 615 -17.48 -21.07 -15.98
N ASP A 616 -16.77 -22.20 -16.04
CA ASP A 616 -16.50 -23.03 -14.86
C ASP A 616 -15.01 -23.02 -14.47
N THR A 617 -14.74 -23.25 -13.18
CA THR A 617 -13.39 -23.48 -12.64
C THR A 617 -13.17 -24.99 -12.53
N GLN A 618 -12.21 -25.52 -13.29
CA GLN A 618 -11.84 -26.92 -13.27
C GLN A 618 -10.58 -27.15 -12.43
N LEU A 619 -10.59 -28.18 -11.61
CA LEU A 619 -9.43 -28.69 -10.89
C LEU A 619 -8.68 -29.66 -11.83
N ILE A 620 -7.38 -29.41 -12.05
CA ILE A 620 -6.51 -30.27 -12.88
C ILE A 620 -5.40 -30.81 -12.00
N MET A 621 -5.27 -32.13 -11.89
CA MET A 621 -4.18 -32.79 -11.17
C MET A 621 -2.87 -32.64 -11.96
N LEU A 622 -1.73 -32.47 -11.29
CA LEU A 622 -0.46 -32.25 -12.01
C LEU A 622 -0.01 -33.46 -12.85
N ASP A 623 -0.36 -34.68 -12.44
CA ASP A 623 -0.03 -35.89 -13.20
C ASP A 623 -0.72 -35.95 -14.58
N ASP A 624 -1.86 -35.24 -14.75
CA ASP A 624 -2.58 -35.14 -16.03
C ASP A 624 -1.99 -34.06 -16.98
N VAL A 625 -1.05 -33.25 -16.49
CA VAL A 625 -0.46 -32.14 -17.27
C VAL A 625 0.69 -32.64 -18.14
N ILE A 626 0.56 -32.38 -19.44
CA ILE A 626 1.57 -32.68 -20.47
C ILE A 626 2.57 -31.52 -20.56
N TYR A 627 2.08 -30.29 -20.72
CA TYR A 627 2.91 -29.08 -20.79
C TYR A 627 2.13 -27.81 -20.44
N PHE A 628 2.86 -26.76 -20.06
CA PHE A 628 2.37 -25.38 -19.93
C PHE A 628 2.96 -24.52 -21.05
N ARG A 629 2.14 -23.64 -21.64
CA ARG A 629 2.53 -22.69 -22.70
C ARG A 629 2.04 -21.29 -22.36
N ALA A 630 2.94 -20.31 -22.28
CA ALA A 630 2.54 -18.91 -22.19
C ALA A 630 2.18 -18.37 -23.59
N ASP A 631 0.99 -17.79 -23.73
CA ASP A 631 0.54 -17.11 -24.94
C ASP A 631 0.00 -15.72 -24.59
N ASN A 632 0.80 -14.70 -24.92
CA ASN A 632 0.59 -13.24 -24.89
C ASN A 632 -0.01 -12.59 -23.62
N LYS A 633 -1.08 -13.13 -23.03
CA LYS A 633 -1.76 -12.62 -21.84
C LYS A 633 -2.17 -13.67 -20.81
N TYR A 634 -2.05 -14.97 -21.12
CA TYR A 634 -2.42 -16.08 -20.22
C TYR A 634 -1.43 -17.25 -20.32
N THR A 635 -1.43 -18.12 -19.31
CA THR A 635 -0.72 -19.41 -19.38
C THR A 635 -1.71 -20.52 -19.69
N THR A 636 -1.55 -21.21 -20.81
CA THR A 636 -2.35 -22.39 -21.15
C THR A 636 -1.74 -23.64 -20.52
N VAL A 637 -2.55 -24.44 -19.84
CA VAL A 637 -2.21 -25.81 -19.42
C VAL A 637 -2.78 -26.80 -20.43
N VAL A 638 -1.98 -27.77 -20.86
CA VAL A 638 -2.36 -28.80 -21.83
C VAL A 638 -2.35 -30.16 -21.16
N THR A 639 -3.50 -30.84 -21.22
CA THR A 639 -3.72 -32.19 -20.71
C THR A 639 -4.09 -33.14 -21.85
N ALA A 640 -4.22 -34.44 -21.53
CA ALA A 640 -4.79 -35.41 -22.47
C ALA A 640 -6.26 -35.09 -22.84
N ALA A 641 -7.02 -34.50 -21.90
CA ALA A 641 -8.44 -34.19 -22.10
C ALA A 641 -8.70 -32.89 -22.88
N GLY A 642 -7.78 -31.92 -22.83
CA GLY A 642 -7.96 -30.63 -23.50
C GLY A 642 -6.91 -29.57 -23.16
N GLU A 643 -7.13 -28.35 -23.63
CA GLU A 643 -6.39 -27.15 -23.20
C GLU A 643 -7.27 -26.32 -22.24
N SER A 644 -6.66 -25.63 -21.27
CA SER A 644 -7.39 -24.75 -20.34
C SER A 644 -6.53 -23.55 -19.93
N LEU A 645 -7.15 -22.44 -19.53
CA LEU A 645 -6.45 -21.19 -19.25
C LEU A 645 -6.21 -20.98 -17.76
N LEU A 646 -4.96 -20.67 -17.40
CA LEU A 646 -4.54 -20.28 -16.07
C LEU A 646 -4.42 -18.76 -15.96
N ARG A 647 -4.80 -18.23 -14.79
CA ARG A 647 -4.55 -16.83 -14.41
C ARG A 647 -3.11 -16.63 -13.88
N THR A 648 -2.45 -17.70 -13.44
CA THR A 648 -1.08 -17.70 -12.93
C THR A 648 -0.06 -17.54 -14.06
N PRO A 649 0.92 -16.62 -13.96
CA PRO A 649 1.99 -16.48 -14.94
C PRO A 649 2.98 -17.64 -14.88
N LEU A 650 3.54 -18.01 -16.03
CA LEU A 650 4.51 -19.12 -16.18
C LEU A 650 5.72 -19.03 -15.23
N ARG A 651 6.11 -17.82 -14.81
CA ARG A 651 7.21 -17.58 -13.86
C ARG A 651 6.87 -18.05 -12.45
N GLU A 652 5.68 -17.77 -11.94
CA GLU A 652 5.25 -18.24 -10.61
C GLU A 652 5.12 -19.77 -10.59
N LEU A 653 4.62 -20.37 -11.68
CA LEU A 653 4.57 -21.83 -11.80
C LEU A 653 5.96 -22.47 -11.69
N LEU A 654 7.02 -21.86 -12.24
CA LEU A 654 8.40 -22.36 -12.11
C LEU A 654 8.94 -22.35 -10.68
N GLU A 655 8.37 -21.54 -9.77
CA GLU A 655 8.82 -21.43 -8.38
C GLU A 655 8.10 -22.40 -7.43
N VAL A 656 7.06 -23.10 -7.92
CA VAL A 656 6.21 -24.02 -7.12
C VAL A 656 6.08 -25.42 -7.75
N LEU A 657 6.30 -25.58 -9.05
CA LEU A 657 6.36 -26.90 -9.71
C LEU A 657 7.66 -27.65 -9.35
N ASP A 658 7.58 -28.97 -9.20
CA ASP A 658 8.74 -29.82 -8.93
C ASP A 658 9.73 -29.82 -10.12
N PRO A 659 10.99 -29.36 -9.93
CA PRO A 659 12.01 -29.33 -10.97
C PRO A 659 12.44 -30.70 -11.51
N LEU A 660 12.15 -31.81 -10.81
CA LEU A 660 12.42 -33.17 -11.29
C LEU A 660 11.41 -33.58 -12.38
N HIS A 661 10.14 -33.25 -12.17
CA HIS A 661 9.04 -33.62 -13.07
C HIS A 661 8.79 -32.60 -14.18
N PHE A 662 8.89 -31.30 -13.89
CA PHE A 662 8.60 -30.23 -14.84
C PHE A 662 9.87 -29.45 -15.20
N ARG A 663 10.22 -29.44 -16.49
CA ARG A 663 11.42 -28.76 -17.01
C ARG A 663 11.05 -27.67 -18.00
N GLN A 664 11.69 -26.50 -17.88
CA GLN A 664 11.59 -25.45 -18.89
C GLN A 664 12.41 -25.84 -20.13
N VAL A 665 11.77 -25.83 -21.29
CA VAL A 665 12.39 -26.20 -22.59
C VAL A 665 12.46 -25.01 -23.56
N HIS A 666 11.62 -24.00 -23.33
CA HIS A 666 11.60 -22.73 -24.04
C HIS A 666 11.19 -21.61 -23.07
N ARG A 667 11.53 -20.35 -23.38
CA ARG A 667 11.16 -19.19 -22.54
C ARG A 667 9.66 -19.08 -22.24
N SER A 668 8.82 -19.69 -23.08
CA SER A 668 7.35 -19.72 -22.98
C SER A 668 6.78 -21.12 -22.74
N THR A 669 7.60 -22.16 -22.48
CA THR A 669 7.12 -23.55 -22.42
C THR A 669 7.81 -24.38 -21.33
N ILE A 670 7.02 -25.01 -20.47
CA ILE A 670 7.42 -25.99 -19.45
C ILE A 670 6.80 -27.33 -19.81
N VAL A 671 7.56 -28.43 -19.75
CA VAL A 671 7.12 -29.77 -20.15
C VAL A 671 7.24 -30.75 -18.97
N ASN A 672 6.23 -31.62 -18.82
CA ASN A 672 6.30 -32.78 -17.93
C ASN A 672 7.20 -33.85 -18.58
N MET A 673 8.30 -34.21 -17.91
CA MET A 673 9.29 -35.15 -18.44
C MET A 673 8.71 -36.56 -18.65
N LYS A 674 7.70 -36.98 -17.87
CA LYS A 674 6.98 -38.26 -18.07
C LYS A 674 6.25 -38.31 -19.42
N ALA A 675 5.85 -37.16 -19.96
CA ALA A 675 5.09 -37.05 -21.21
C ALA A 675 5.96 -36.99 -22.48
N VAL A 676 7.29 -36.92 -22.36
CA VAL A 676 8.23 -36.89 -23.49
C VAL A 676 8.43 -38.30 -24.07
N ALA A 677 8.29 -38.44 -25.39
CA ALA A 677 8.51 -39.68 -26.13
C ALA A 677 9.94 -39.76 -26.71
N ALA A 678 10.40 -38.68 -27.34
CA ALA A 678 11.73 -38.60 -27.94
C ALA A 678 12.18 -37.14 -28.09
N VAL A 679 13.49 -36.92 -28.19
CA VAL A 679 14.11 -35.64 -28.56
C VAL A 679 14.86 -35.84 -29.86
N SER A 680 14.53 -35.06 -30.88
CA SER A 680 15.28 -35.03 -32.15
C SER A 680 15.85 -33.63 -32.40
N ARG A 681 16.73 -33.52 -33.39
CA ARG A 681 17.06 -32.24 -34.02
C ARG A 681 16.35 -32.19 -35.36
N ASP A 682 15.79 -31.04 -35.71
CA ASP A 682 15.31 -30.81 -37.07
C ASP A 682 16.47 -30.48 -38.03
N ASP A 683 16.18 -30.42 -39.32
CA ASP A 683 17.15 -30.10 -40.37
C ASP A 683 17.72 -28.67 -40.26
N THR A 684 17.12 -27.82 -39.39
CA THR A 684 17.61 -26.48 -39.05
C THR A 684 18.47 -26.45 -37.78
N GLY A 685 18.75 -27.62 -37.19
CA GLY A 685 19.57 -27.80 -36.00
C GLY A 685 18.88 -27.46 -34.67
N ARG A 686 17.57 -27.15 -34.68
CA ARG A 686 16.78 -26.85 -33.48
C ARG A 686 16.35 -28.14 -32.81
N GLY A 687 16.24 -28.12 -31.48
CA GLY A 687 15.71 -29.26 -30.73
C GLY A 687 14.20 -29.34 -30.86
N VAL A 688 13.69 -30.55 -31.10
CA VAL A 688 12.26 -30.83 -31.21
C VAL A 688 11.92 -31.99 -30.27
N LEU A 689 10.97 -31.76 -29.35
CA LEU A 689 10.42 -32.78 -28.48
C LEU A 689 9.16 -33.36 -29.11
N ARG A 690 9.08 -34.69 -29.14
CA ARG A 690 7.87 -35.44 -29.47
C ARG A 690 7.22 -35.90 -28.17
N LEU A 691 5.91 -35.72 -28.05
CA LEU A 691 5.13 -36.09 -26.87
C LEU A 691 4.56 -37.53 -27.02
N ARG A 692 4.25 -38.18 -25.89
CA ARG A 692 3.66 -39.54 -25.86
C ARG A 692 2.15 -39.54 -26.11
N GLN A 693 1.46 -38.54 -25.57
CA GLN A 693 -0.01 -38.47 -25.52
C GLN A 693 -0.63 -37.51 -26.56
N ARG A 694 0.19 -36.75 -27.30
CA ARG A 694 -0.25 -35.87 -28.38
C ARG A 694 0.70 -35.94 -29.57
N ALA A 695 0.16 -35.70 -30.77
CA ALA A 695 0.93 -35.66 -32.02
C ALA A 695 1.72 -34.35 -32.22
N GLU A 696 1.43 -33.32 -31.43
CA GLU A 696 2.14 -32.05 -31.42
C GLU A 696 3.61 -32.21 -31.01
N THR A 697 4.49 -31.37 -31.58
CA THR A 697 5.90 -31.29 -31.21
C THR A 697 6.24 -29.94 -30.60
N LEU A 698 7.18 -29.91 -29.65
CA LEU A 698 7.57 -28.70 -28.91
C LEU A 698 9.01 -28.32 -29.22
N VAL A 699 9.26 -27.04 -29.48
CA VAL A 699 10.60 -26.51 -29.79
C VAL A 699 11.41 -26.29 -28.51
N VAL A 700 12.65 -26.76 -28.50
CA VAL A 700 13.63 -26.56 -27.42
C VAL A 700 14.64 -25.49 -27.83
N SER A 701 14.82 -24.47 -27.00
CA SER A 701 15.86 -23.44 -27.24
C SER A 701 17.26 -23.95 -26.90
N GLN A 702 18.30 -23.45 -27.58
CA GLN A 702 19.68 -23.91 -27.42
C GLN A 702 20.20 -24.01 -25.97
N PRO A 703 19.92 -23.07 -25.03
CA PRO A 703 20.38 -23.20 -23.65
C PRO A 703 19.84 -24.46 -22.95
N PHE A 704 18.56 -24.79 -23.18
CA PHE A 704 17.87 -25.92 -22.56
C PHE A 704 18.15 -27.27 -23.26
N MET A 705 18.81 -27.28 -24.43
CA MET A 705 19.33 -28.51 -25.05
C MET A 705 20.40 -29.22 -24.21
N SER A 706 20.98 -28.52 -23.23
CA SER A 706 21.89 -29.12 -22.24
C SER A 706 21.20 -30.14 -21.33
N LEU A 707 19.90 -29.97 -21.04
CA LEU A 707 19.10 -30.86 -20.18
C LEU A 707 18.92 -32.27 -20.75
N PHE A 708 19.15 -32.45 -22.05
CA PHE A 708 18.98 -33.72 -22.77
C PHE A 708 20.32 -34.35 -23.19
N ARG A 709 21.46 -33.89 -22.65
CA ARG A 709 22.76 -34.55 -22.85
C ARG A 709 22.92 -35.69 -21.84
N GLY A 710 22.53 -36.90 -22.22
CA GLY A 710 22.64 -38.10 -21.38
C GLY A 710 21.41 -39.01 -21.37
N MET A 711 20.34 -38.60 -22.04
CA MET A 711 19.37 -39.52 -22.67
C MET A 711 19.82 -39.86 -24.08
#